data_AF-A0A961TXD0-F1
#
_entry.id   AF-A0A961TXD0-F1
#
_cell.length_a   1.000
_cell.length_b   1.000
_cell.length_c   1.000
_cell.angle_alpha   90.00
_cell.angle_beta   90.00
_cell.angle_gamma   90.00
#
_symmetry.space_group_name_H-M   'P 1'
#
loop_
_entity.id
_entity.type
_entity.pdbx_description
1 polymer ?
#
loop_
_entity_poly.entity_id
_entity_poly.type
_entity_poly.pdbx_seq_one_letter_code
_entity_poly.pdbx_strand_id
1 'polypeptide(L)'
;DHIFQNLGDGTYNHSGILALRFALAAKSNITYKMLYNDAVAMTGGQPHEGTLTVDMIARQVRAEGVDRIAVVTDEPEKYAGHAEFPAGTTVHHRDHLDAVQRELRDVKGVSVLLYDQTCAAEKRRRRKRGTFPDPDKRVIINELVCEGCGDCGVQSNCVSVQPLETEFGRKRRIDQSGCNKDFSCVNGFCPSFVTVHGAKLKKQTGAAGRTDPLEGVPEPELFQLGRAGWSSILDGVGGTGVVTVGAILGMAAHLEGKGAGLIDMAGLAQKGGAVFTHIRIANSPDDIHAIRVSAGKADLILGCDLVVSGNKKVLSAVRENHTIFVANTAEIMPGDFARSADFSLPAERLKKAIRAAAGDGKAHFVDATRAATVLFGNSIGANMLMLGYSYQCGALPLSAETIEKAIELNGQAVAMNVSAFRWGRRAAHDPALMEKLLAQSTPSAQQGAIAGSLDEMIERRAGFLTSYQNAAYSRRFVERIERLRAVEARVASGSTALSEAAARSLFKLMAIKDEYEVARLYTDGSFRRQLAAEFESFDRLEFHLAPPIMGRIGDDGRPRKSRFGGWMMNGFRVLASLRGLRGSFFDVFGHTSERRAERQQLKQFEADLEHIEKHLTADRLADAVALASVPMSIRGYGHVRAASAKKAEADRLRILERFDKAPSAPRMEAAE
;
A
#
# COMPACT_ATOMS: atom_id res chain seq x y z
N ASP A 1 -2.63 -33.21 4.54
CA ASP A 1 -3.82 -33.70 5.27
C ASP A 1 -4.11 -32.97 6.57
N HIS A 2 -3.77 -31.67 6.68
CA HIS A 2 -4.06 -30.87 7.87
C HIS A 2 -4.59 -29.51 7.44
N ILE A 3 -5.65 -29.03 8.08
CA ILE A 3 -6.33 -27.79 7.71
C ILE A 3 -6.12 -26.75 8.80
N PHE A 4 -5.95 -25.49 8.42
CA PHE A 4 -6.04 -24.35 9.34
C PHE A 4 -7.35 -23.60 9.10
N GLN A 5 -8.15 -23.44 10.14
CA GLN A 5 -9.39 -22.66 10.09
C GLN A 5 -9.28 -21.43 10.98
N ASN A 6 -9.36 -20.24 10.39
CA ASN A 6 -9.42 -19.00 11.15
C ASN A 6 -10.83 -18.80 11.71
N LEU A 7 -10.92 -18.37 12.96
CA LEU A 7 -12.17 -18.09 13.66
C LEU A 7 -11.99 -16.84 14.53
N GLY A 8 -12.87 -15.85 14.44
CA GLY A 8 -12.84 -14.71 15.36
C GLY A 8 -13.37 -15.09 16.74
N ASP A 9 -12.91 -14.41 17.79
CA ASP A 9 -13.42 -14.53 19.16
C ASP A 9 -14.95 -14.36 19.27
N GLY A 10 -15.52 -13.35 18.62
CA GLY A 10 -16.98 -13.16 18.56
C GLY A 10 -17.69 -14.34 17.90
N THR A 11 -17.17 -14.85 16.78
CA THR A 11 -17.75 -16.03 16.11
C THR A 11 -17.64 -17.27 16.99
N TYR A 12 -16.49 -17.49 17.63
CA TYR A 12 -16.29 -18.60 18.56
C TYR A 12 -17.36 -18.60 19.65
N ASN A 13 -17.63 -17.42 20.25
CA ASN A 13 -18.62 -17.26 21.31
C ASN A 13 -20.07 -17.56 20.85
N HIS A 14 -20.48 -17.03 19.70
CA HIS A 14 -21.87 -17.14 19.26
C HIS A 14 -22.23 -18.47 18.58
N SER A 15 -21.31 -19.03 17.80
CA SER A 15 -21.65 -20.17 16.93
C SER A 15 -20.49 -21.11 16.59
N GLY A 16 -19.25 -20.66 16.74
CA GLY A 16 -18.05 -21.38 16.31
C GLY A 16 -17.66 -22.55 17.21
N ILE A 17 -18.04 -22.53 18.49
CA ILE A 17 -17.76 -23.64 19.42
C ILE A 17 -18.36 -24.98 18.96
N LEU A 18 -19.53 -24.96 18.33
CA LEU A 18 -20.19 -26.16 17.80
C LEU A 18 -19.38 -26.81 16.68
N ALA A 19 -18.73 -25.99 15.84
CA ALA A 19 -17.86 -26.51 14.78
C ALA A 19 -16.63 -27.22 15.36
N LEU A 20 -16.04 -26.68 16.44
CA LEU A 20 -14.92 -27.32 17.14
C LEU A 20 -15.33 -28.66 17.75
N ARG A 21 -16.49 -28.73 18.41
CA ARG A 21 -17.06 -29.99 18.92
C ARG A 21 -17.27 -31.03 17.83
N PHE A 22 -17.82 -30.62 16.69
CA PHE A 22 -18.01 -31.51 15.55
C PHE A 22 -16.67 -32.03 15.01
N ALA A 23 -15.66 -31.16 14.87
CA ALA A 23 -14.33 -31.57 14.41
C ALA A 23 -13.66 -32.58 15.35
N LEU A 24 -13.84 -32.42 16.66
CA LEU A 24 -13.37 -33.38 17.67
C LEU A 24 -14.06 -34.75 17.51
N ALA A 25 -15.40 -34.75 17.40
CA ALA A 25 -16.17 -35.98 17.20
C ALA A 25 -15.79 -36.71 15.90
N ALA A 26 -15.54 -35.95 14.83
CA ALA A 26 -15.10 -36.48 13.54
C ALA A 26 -13.61 -36.87 13.49
N LYS A 27 -12.84 -36.58 14.56
CA LYS A 27 -11.38 -36.78 14.62
C LYS A 27 -10.63 -36.12 13.44
N SER A 28 -11.10 -34.96 13.03
CA SER A 28 -10.50 -34.20 11.93
C SER A 28 -9.10 -33.70 12.28
N ASN A 29 -8.16 -33.78 11.33
CA ASN A 29 -6.84 -33.17 11.45
C ASN A 29 -6.93 -31.67 11.09
N ILE A 30 -7.21 -30.84 12.09
CA ILE A 30 -7.48 -29.41 11.90
C ILE A 30 -6.96 -28.58 13.07
N THR A 31 -6.36 -27.43 12.76
CA THR A 31 -6.06 -26.40 13.74
C THR A 31 -7.07 -25.27 13.63
N TYR A 32 -7.78 -24.96 14.72
CA TYR A 32 -8.55 -23.72 14.81
C TYR A 32 -7.63 -22.59 15.27
N LYS A 33 -7.37 -21.64 14.37
CA LYS A 33 -6.67 -20.41 14.68
C LYS A 33 -7.70 -19.36 15.13
N MET A 34 -7.87 -19.24 16.43
CA MET A 34 -8.78 -18.31 17.07
C MET A 34 -8.13 -16.93 17.17
N LEU A 35 -8.68 -15.94 16.49
CA LEU A 35 -8.20 -14.56 16.44
C LEU A 35 -8.89 -13.76 17.56
N TYR A 36 -8.21 -13.61 18.69
CA TYR A 36 -8.70 -12.84 19.82
C TYR A 36 -8.33 -11.37 19.65
N ASN A 37 -9.35 -10.52 19.57
CA ASN A 37 -9.23 -9.10 19.31
C ASN A 37 -9.81 -8.24 20.42
N ASP A 38 -10.46 -8.84 21.44
CA ASP A 38 -11.23 -8.22 22.54
C ASP A 38 -12.46 -7.41 22.09
N ALA A 39 -12.53 -7.03 20.81
CA ALA A 39 -13.63 -6.34 20.16
C ALA A 39 -14.02 -7.04 18.85
N VAL A 40 -15.31 -6.99 18.52
CA VAL A 40 -15.82 -7.58 17.28
C VAL A 40 -15.34 -6.72 16.10
N ALA A 41 -14.41 -7.27 15.32
CA ALA A 41 -13.67 -6.53 14.28
C ALA A 41 -14.56 -5.89 13.19
N MET A 42 -15.82 -6.33 13.03
CA MET A 42 -16.76 -5.85 12.01
C MET A 42 -17.82 -4.85 12.51
N THR A 43 -17.89 -4.54 13.81
CA THR A 43 -18.97 -3.70 14.37
C THR A 43 -18.52 -2.30 14.77
N GLY A 44 -17.38 -1.83 14.24
CA GLY A 44 -16.78 -0.58 14.68
C GLY A 44 -16.26 -0.62 16.12
N GLY A 45 -15.87 -1.82 16.59
CA GLY A 45 -15.25 -2.05 17.89
C GLY A 45 -16.23 -2.08 19.05
N GLN A 46 -17.38 -2.77 18.88
CA GLN A 46 -18.18 -3.20 20.02
C GLN A 46 -17.44 -4.33 20.75
N PRO A 47 -17.51 -4.39 22.09
CA PRO A 47 -16.97 -5.54 22.82
C PRO A 47 -17.70 -6.82 22.37
N HIS A 48 -16.99 -7.95 22.39
CA HIS A 48 -17.67 -9.24 22.23
C HIS A 48 -18.54 -9.51 23.47
N GLU A 49 -19.71 -10.11 23.27
CA GLU A 49 -20.60 -10.47 24.39
C GLU A 49 -19.94 -11.50 25.30
N GLY A 50 -20.20 -11.44 26.61
CA GLY A 50 -19.81 -12.50 27.56
C GLY A 50 -18.41 -12.42 28.19
N THR A 51 -17.66 -11.31 28.02
CA THR A 51 -16.39 -11.06 28.74
C THR A 51 -15.36 -12.20 28.68
N LEU A 52 -15.24 -12.87 27.53
CA LEU A 52 -14.28 -13.96 27.37
C LEU A 52 -12.86 -13.43 27.37
N THR A 53 -12.01 -13.99 28.22
CA THR A 53 -10.55 -13.78 28.19
C THR A 53 -9.87 -14.94 27.47
N VAL A 54 -8.61 -14.74 27.07
CA VAL A 54 -7.83 -15.75 26.33
C VAL A 54 -7.67 -17.04 27.14
N ASP A 55 -7.45 -16.93 28.46
CA ASP A 55 -7.38 -18.07 29.37
C ASP A 55 -8.72 -18.77 29.57
N MET A 56 -9.84 -18.03 29.58
CA MET A 56 -11.19 -18.63 29.61
C MET A 56 -11.45 -19.45 28.35
N ILE A 57 -11.09 -18.93 27.17
CA ILE A 57 -11.22 -19.68 25.91
C ILE A 57 -10.32 -20.93 25.95
N ALA A 58 -9.07 -20.81 26.40
CA ALA A 58 -8.18 -21.96 26.54
C ALA A 58 -8.78 -23.05 27.45
N ARG A 59 -9.36 -22.67 28.59
CA ARG A 59 -10.02 -23.59 29.53
C ARG A 59 -11.25 -24.26 28.92
N GLN A 60 -12.09 -23.51 28.20
CA GLN A 60 -13.25 -24.07 27.49
C GLN A 60 -12.81 -25.08 26.43
N VAL A 61 -11.89 -24.69 25.55
CA VAL A 61 -11.35 -25.54 24.49
C VAL A 61 -10.70 -26.81 25.06
N ARG A 62 -10.00 -26.70 26.19
CA ARG A 62 -9.49 -27.86 26.92
C ARG A 62 -10.61 -28.77 27.40
N ALA A 63 -11.67 -28.21 27.99
CA ALA A 63 -12.81 -28.97 28.50
C ALA A 63 -13.58 -29.69 27.37
N GLU A 64 -13.56 -29.16 26.15
CA GLU A 64 -14.11 -29.86 24.97
C GLU A 64 -13.27 -31.08 24.53
N GLY A 65 -12.01 -31.17 24.95
CA GLY A 65 -11.12 -32.30 24.65
C GLY A 65 -9.96 -31.98 23.69
N VAL A 66 -9.60 -30.71 23.52
CA VAL A 66 -8.40 -30.34 22.75
C VAL A 66 -7.15 -30.44 23.63
N ASP A 67 -6.19 -31.26 23.19
CA ASP A 67 -4.95 -31.48 23.95
C ASP A 67 -3.87 -30.44 23.70
N ARG A 68 -3.67 -30.03 22.44
CA ARG A 68 -2.63 -29.07 22.05
C ARG A 68 -3.22 -27.68 21.85
N ILE A 69 -2.89 -26.77 22.78
CA ILE A 69 -3.30 -25.36 22.76
C ILE A 69 -2.05 -24.47 22.77
N ALA A 70 -1.89 -23.63 21.75
CA ALA A 70 -0.82 -22.65 21.67
C ALA A 70 -1.38 -21.23 21.73
N VAL A 71 -0.88 -20.40 22.64
CA VAL A 71 -1.16 -18.96 22.69
C VAL A 71 -0.01 -18.24 21.99
N VAL A 72 -0.34 -17.32 21.08
CA VAL A 72 0.62 -16.49 20.36
C VAL A 72 0.23 -15.03 20.53
N THR A 73 1.15 -14.20 21.02
CA THR A 73 0.89 -12.76 21.25
C THR A 73 2.15 -11.92 21.01
N ASP A 74 2.00 -10.60 20.78
CA ASP A 74 3.12 -9.64 20.78
C ASP A 74 3.64 -9.31 22.18
N GLU A 75 2.92 -9.70 23.24
CA GLU A 75 3.27 -9.38 24.63
C GLU A 75 3.16 -10.60 25.56
N PRO A 76 3.97 -11.67 25.38
CA PRO A 76 3.85 -12.90 26.19
C PRO A 76 3.94 -12.67 27.69
N GLU A 77 4.79 -11.72 28.08
CA GLU A 77 5.05 -11.30 29.46
C GLU A 77 3.76 -10.87 30.19
N LYS A 78 2.74 -10.35 29.47
CA LYS A 78 1.50 -9.85 30.08
C LYS A 78 0.68 -10.94 30.78
N TYR A 79 0.96 -12.20 30.45
CA TYR A 79 0.29 -13.35 31.06
C TYR A 79 1.00 -13.85 32.32
N ALA A 80 2.26 -13.49 32.53
CA ALA A 80 3.02 -13.92 33.70
C ALA A 80 2.35 -13.39 34.98
N GLY A 81 1.80 -14.30 35.80
CA GLY A 81 1.14 -13.95 37.07
C GLY A 81 -0.26 -13.34 36.97
N HIS A 82 -0.82 -13.19 35.77
CA HIS A 82 -2.11 -12.52 35.55
C HIS A 82 -3.18 -13.40 34.89
N ALA A 83 -2.80 -14.57 34.36
CA ALA A 83 -3.72 -15.50 33.73
C ALA A 83 -3.37 -16.95 34.09
N GLU A 84 -4.40 -17.79 34.21
CA GLU A 84 -4.25 -19.21 34.54
C GLU A 84 -4.66 -20.07 33.34
N PHE A 85 -3.66 -20.54 32.58
CA PHE A 85 -3.88 -21.40 31.44
C PHE A 85 -3.97 -22.88 31.85
N PRO A 86 -4.80 -23.69 31.16
CA PRO A 86 -4.85 -25.12 31.43
C PRO A 86 -3.51 -25.78 31.13
N ALA A 87 -3.19 -26.85 31.87
CA ALA A 87 -1.94 -27.60 31.73
C ALA A 87 -1.66 -27.99 30.26
N GLY A 88 -0.39 -27.93 29.83
CA GLY A 88 0.02 -28.21 28.45
C GLY A 88 -0.20 -27.07 27.46
N THR A 89 -0.74 -25.92 27.90
CA THR A 89 -0.81 -24.72 27.06
C THR A 89 0.56 -24.04 26.98
N THR A 90 0.99 -23.69 25.77
CA THR A 90 2.27 -23.00 25.55
C THR A 90 2.04 -21.57 25.11
N VAL A 91 2.76 -20.60 25.67
CA VAL A 91 2.69 -19.17 25.28
C VAL A 91 3.93 -18.79 24.48
N HIS A 92 3.75 -18.19 23.31
CA HIS A 92 4.82 -17.84 22.39
C HIS A 92 4.73 -16.37 21.96
N HIS A 93 5.89 -15.75 21.72
CA HIS A 93 5.93 -14.48 21.01
C HIS A 93 5.52 -14.67 19.54
N ARG A 94 4.86 -13.66 18.95
CA ARG A 94 4.39 -13.70 17.55
C ARG A 94 5.47 -13.98 16.51
N ASP A 95 6.73 -13.70 16.82
CA ASP A 95 7.86 -13.99 15.93
C ASP A 95 8.06 -15.50 15.71
N HIS A 96 7.52 -16.33 16.61
CA HIS A 96 7.54 -17.79 16.49
C HIS A 96 6.27 -18.35 15.84
N LEU A 97 5.37 -17.50 15.31
CA LEU A 97 4.08 -17.94 14.74
C LEU A 97 4.26 -19.02 13.67
N ASP A 98 5.18 -18.85 12.71
CA ASP A 98 5.37 -19.84 11.64
C ASP A 98 5.87 -21.18 12.19
N ALA A 99 6.81 -21.14 13.15
CA ALA A 99 7.31 -22.35 13.81
C ALA A 99 6.20 -23.09 14.56
N VAL A 100 5.39 -22.36 15.34
CA VAL A 100 4.23 -22.90 16.06
C VAL A 100 3.20 -23.45 15.07
N GLN A 101 2.93 -22.77 13.95
CA GLN A 101 2.00 -23.29 12.93
C GLN A 101 2.52 -24.57 12.27
N ARG A 102 3.83 -24.68 12.03
CA ARG A 102 4.42 -25.93 11.52
C ARG A 102 4.33 -27.06 12.53
N GLU A 103 4.58 -26.79 13.81
CA GLU A 103 4.40 -27.76 14.90
C GLU A 103 2.95 -28.25 14.95
N LEU A 104 1.97 -27.33 14.97
CA LEU A 104 0.55 -27.65 15.04
C LEU A 104 0.02 -28.41 13.82
N ARG A 105 0.64 -28.22 12.65
CA ARG A 105 0.31 -28.96 11.43
C ARG A 105 0.61 -30.46 11.57
N ASP A 106 1.59 -30.81 12.38
CA ASP A 106 2.05 -32.19 12.54
C ASP A 106 1.30 -32.90 13.69
N VAL A 107 0.44 -32.18 14.42
CA VAL A 107 -0.46 -32.73 15.46
C VAL A 107 -1.63 -33.46 14.83
N LYS A 108 -1.88 -34.69 15.25
CA LYS A 108 -3.07 -35.47 14.83
C LYS A 108 -4.31 -35.03 15.62
N GLY A 109 -5.45 -34.99 14.95
CA GLY A 109 -6.71 -34.52 15.51
C GLY A 109 -6.81 -32.99 15.56
N VAL A 110 -7.63 -32.50 16.50
CA VAL A 110 -7.91 -31.07 16.63
C VAL A 110 -6.88 -30.40 17.53
N SER A 111 -6.31 -29.30 17.06
CA SER A 111 -5.48 -28.40 17.87
C SER A 111 -6.00 -26.97 17.81
N VAL A 112 -5.57 -26.13 18.76
CA VAL A 112 -5.99 -24.72 18.80
C VAL A 112 -4.78 -23.79 18.91
N LEU A 113 -4.81 -22.74 18.08
CA LEU A 113 -3.90 -21.60 18.17
C LEU A 113 -4.71 -20.36 18.56
N LEU A 114 -4.57 -19.90 19.80
CA LEU A 114 -5.11 -18.64 20.29
C LEU A 114 -4.17 -17.51 19.91
N TYR A 115 -4.52 -16.76 18.87
CA TYR A 115 -3.76 -15.60 18.43
C TYR A 115 -4.33 -14.34 19.09
N ASP A 116 -3.66 -13.89 20.13
CA ASP A 116 -4.07 -12.74 20.92
C ASP A 116 -3.32 -11.49 20.48
N GLN A 117 -4.02 -10.66 19.71
CA GLN A 117 -3.52 -9.37 19.27
C GLN A 117 -4.67 -8.47 18.86
N THR A 118 -4.85 -7.33 19.55
CA THR A 118 -5.83 -6.31 19.16
C THR A 118 -5.63 -5.87 17.71
N CYS A 119 -6.72 -5.83 16.94
CA CYS A 119 -6.66 -5.49 15.53
C CYS A 119 -6.14 -4.05 15.32
N ALA A 120 -5.54 -3.80 14.16
CA ALA A 120 -4.91 -2.52 13.85
C ALA A 120 -5.90 -1.34 13.88
N ALA A 121 -7.15 -1.56 13.43
CA ALA A 121 -8.19 -0.54 13.42
C ALA A 121 -8.58 -0.14 14.85
N GLU A 122 -8.72 -1.11 15.75
CA GLU A 122 -9.06 -0.86 17.15
C GLU A 122 -7.88 -0.23 17.91
N LYS A 123 -6.63 -0.69 17.69
CA LYS A 123 -5.42 0.00 18.23
C LYS A 123 -5.40 1.48 17.82
N ARG A 124 -5.74 1.81 16.56
CA ARG A 124 -5.84 3.20 16.08
C ARG A 124 -6.96 3.97 16.78
N ARG A 125 -8.14 3.37 16.93
CA ARG A 125 -9.30 3.99 17.59
C ARG A 125 -9.00 4.31 19.06
N ARG A 126 -8.41 3.36 19.79
CA ARG A 126 -8.04 3.54 21.20
C ARG A 126 -6.96 4.58 21.40
N ARG A 127 -5.94 4.63 20.53
CA ARG A 127 -4.93 5.71 20.57
C ARG A 127 -5.54 7.08 20.38
N LYS A 128 -6.51 7.23 19.47
CA LYS A 128 -7.27 8.49 19.32
C LYS A 128 -8.05 8.87 20.58
N ARG A 129 -8.54 7.88 21.34
CA ARG A 129 -9.25 8.06 22.61
C ARG A 129 -8.32 8.17 23.83
N GLY A 130 -7.01 8.04 23.66
CA GLY A 130 -6.05 8.01 24.76
C GLY A 130 -6.07 6.72 25.60
N THR A 131 -6.74 5.66 25.16
CA THR A 131 -6.90 4.40 25.92
C THR A 131 -5.95 3.28 25.47
N PHE A 132 -4.93 3.60 24.68
CA PHE A 132 -3.92 2.64 24.23
C PHE A 132 -2.57 3.33 24.05
N PRO A 133 -1.44 2.66 24.35
CA PRO A 133 -0.11 3.24 24.17
C PRO A 133 0.11 3.74 22.75
N ASP A 134 0.53 4.99 22.61
CA ASP A 134 0.95 5.57 21.34
C ASP A 134 2.47 5.69 21.29
N PRO A 135 3.18 4.80 20.57
CA PRO A 135 4.62 4.89 20.48
C PRO A 135 5.05 6.22 19.86
N ASP A 136 5.93 6.95 20.55
CA ASP A 136 6.49 8.20 20.07
C ASP A 136 7.67 7.96 19.11
N LYS A 137 7.37 7.18 18.08
CA LYS A 137 8.28 6.92 16.96
C LYS A 137 7.50 6.69 15.69
N ARG A 138 8.09 7.09 14.57
CA ARG A 138 7.59 6.86 13.21
C ARG A 138 8.66 6.17 12.38
N VAL A 139 8.25 5.61 11.26
CA VAL A 139 9.16 4.94 10.33
C VAL A 139 9.06 5.64 8.99
N ILE A 140 10.21 5.96 8.41
CA ILE A 140 10.36 6.52 7.07
C ILE A 140 11.25 5.62 6.23
N ILE A 141 11.02 5.62 4.92
CA ILE A 141 11.81 4.90 3.93
C ILE A 141 12.59 5.94 3.12
N ASN A 142 13.92 5.85 3.10
CA ASN A 142 14.73 6.61 2.15
C ASN A 142 14.43 6.07 0.74
N GLU A 143 13.76 6.89 -0.07
CA GLU A 143 13.23 6.50 -1.38
C GLU A 143 14.34 6.17 -2.39
N LEU A 144 15.46 6.90 -2.32
CA LEU A 144 16.62 6.64 -3.17
C LEU A 144 17.35 5.37 -2.77
N VAL A 145 17.35 4.98 -1.50
CA VAL A 145 17.92 3.70 -1.04
C VAL A 145 16.96 2.54 -1.34
N CYS A 146 15.64 2.75 -1.30
CA CYS A 146 14.66 1.70 -1.56
C CYS A 146 14.84 1.04 -2.94
N GLU A 147 14.83 -0.30 -3.00
CA GLU A 147 14.87 -1.05 -4.28
C GLU A 147 13.48 -1.44 -4.79
N GLY A 148 12.41 -1.08 -4.07
CA GLY A 148 11.04 -1.41 -4.48
C GLY A 148 10.71 -2.91 -4.45
N CYS A 149 11.52 -3.75 -3.77
CA CYS A 149 11.41 -5.20 -3.79
C CYS A 149 10.15 -5.79 -3.13
N GLY A 150 9.44 -5.00 -2.31
CA GLY A 150 8.20 -5.45 -1.66
C GLY A 150 8.39 -6.36 -0.44
N ASP A 151 9.62 -6.71 -0.03
CA ASP A 151 9.84 -7.59 1.13
C ASP A 151 9.22 -7.02 2.42
N CYS A 152 9.31 -5.70 2.64
CA CYS A 152 8.58 -5.05 3.74
C CYS A 152 7.06 -5.27 3.72
N GLY A 153 6.44 -5.41 2.55
CA GLY A 153 5.03 -5.76 2.40
C GLY A 153 4.77 -7.25 2.70
N VAL A 154 5.65 -8.14 2.24
CA VAL A 154 5.62 -9.58 2.57
C VAL A 154 5.73 -9.81 4.08
N GLN A 155 6.64 -9.12 4.76
CA GLN A 155 6.85 -9.26 6.21
C GLN A 155 5.73 -8.66 7.07
N SER A 156 5.03 -7.63 6.59
CA SER A 156 4.10 -6.86 7.43
C SER A 156 2.62 -6.94 7.03
N ASN A 157 2.33 -7.36 5.79
CA ASN A 157 1.01 -7.27 5.18
C ASN A 157 0.37 -5.88 5.38
N CYS A 158 1.19 -4.82 5.33
CA CYS A 158 0.79 -3.49 5.77
C CYS A 158 0.33 -2.62 4.60
N VAL A 159 -0.95 -2.26 4.63
CA VAL A 159 -1.56 -1.32 3.67
C VAL A 159 -1.02 0.12 3.79
N SER A 160 -0.23 0.45 4.82
CA SER A 160 0.42 1.76 4.91
C SER A 160 1.76 1.80 4.16
N VAL A 161 2.26 0.66 3.65
CA VAL A 161 3.43 0.61 2.77
C VAL A 161 2.96 0.82 1.34
N GLN A 162 2.96 2.07 0.90
CA GLN A 162 2.43 2.49 -0.41
C GLN A 162 3.53 2.46 -1.48
N PRO A 163 3.17 2.20 -2.76
CA PRO A 163 4.09 2.39 -3.86
C PRO A 163 4.38 3.89 -4.05
N LEU A 164 5.55 4.19 -4.58
CA LEU A 164 5.92 5.54 -5.00
C LEU A 164 6.64 5.45 -6.33
N GLU A 165 6.06 6.01 -7.38
CA GLU A 165 6.74 6.12 -8.68
C GLU A 165 7.78 7.24 -8.63
N THR A 166 8.99 6.94 -9.11
CA THR A 166 10.12 7.89 -9.12
C THR A 166 10.87 7.77 -10.44
N GLU A 167 11.73 8.76 -10.72
CA GLU A 167 12.65 8.75 -11.87
C GLU A 167 13.48 7.44 -11.97
N PHE A 168 13.84 6.86 -10.82
CA PHE A 168 14.66 5.65 -10.71
C PHE A 168 13.82 4.37 -10.53
N GLY A 169 12.57 4.41 -10.97
CA GLY A 169 11.60 3.33 -10.90
C GLY A 169 10.80 3.28 -9.61
N ARG A 170 9.90 2.31 -9.50
CA ARG A 170 8.99 2.13 -8.36
C ARG A 170 9.74 1.91 -7.04
N LYS A 171 9.37 2.70 -6.03
CA LYS A 171 9.86 2.65 -4.64
C LYS A 171 8.71 2.38 -3.67
N ARG A 172 9.02 2.37 -2.38
CA ARG A 172 8.03 2.25 -1.29
C ARG A 172 8.13 3.45 -0.37
N ARG A 173 6.99 3.91 0.11
CA ARG A 173 6.88 4.94 1.15
C ARG A 173 5.91 4.50 2.24
N ILE A 174 6.01 5.11 3.41
CA ILE A 174 5.04 4.91 4.50
C ILE A 174 4.01 6.03 4.45
N ASP A 175 2.74 5.69 4.32
CA ASP A 175 1.65 6.63 4.60
C ASP A 175 1.58 6.86 6.12
N GLN A 176 2.03 8.04 6.56
CA GLN A 176 2.07 8.42 7.97
C GLN A 176 0.68 8.63 8.59
N SER A 177 -0.34 8.85 7.76
CA SER A 177 -1.74 9.08 8.18
C SER A 177 -2.47 7.76 8.44
N GLY A 178 -2.19 6.76 7.59
CA GLY A 178 -2.70 5.40 7.72
C GLY A 178 -1.88 4.48 8.64
N CYS A 179 -0.64 4.86 8.98
CA CYS A 179 0.27 4.01 9.76
C CYS A 179 -0.31 3.66 11.14
N ASN A 180 -0.41 2.35 11.41
CA ASN A 180 -0.87 1.81 12.70
C ASN A 180 0.25 1.61 13.72
N LYS A 181 1.48 2.09 13.47
CA LYS A 181 2.64 1.98 14.38
C LYS A 181 2.91 0.55 14.90
N ASP A 182 2.70 -0.48 14.08
CA ASP A 182 3.07 -1.88 14.38
C ASP A 182 4.53 -2.20 14.03
N PHE A 183 5.13 -1.40 13.14
CA PHE A 183 6.54 -1.43 12.76
C PHE A 183 7.09 -2.75 12.18
N SER A 184 6.26 -3.80 11.98
CA SER A 184 6.68 -5.06 11.36
C SER A 184 7.24 -4.89 9.94
N CYS A 185 6.93 -3.78 9.25
CA CYS A 185 7.54 -3.46 7.95
C CYS A 185 9.06 -3.29 8.03
N VAL A 186 9.59 -2.92 9.21
CA VAL A 186 11.03 -2.82 9.48
C VAL A 186 11.69 -4.18 9.47
N ASN A 187 10.96 -5.30 9.60
CA ASN A 187 11.55 -6.63 9.51
C ASN A 187 12.00 -6.99 8.08
N GLY A 188 11.52 -6.26 7.07
CA GLY A 188 11.99 -6.43 5.70
C GLY A 188 13.50 -6.17 5.58
N PHE A 189 14.21 -7.02 4.85
CA PHE A 189 15.66 -6.95 4.66
C PHE A 189 16.05 -5.81 3.71
N CYS A 190 16.01 -4.59 4.24
CA CYS A 190 16.25 -3.37 3.50
C CYS A 190 16.89 -2.31 4.41
N PRO A 191 18.02 -1.69 4.00
CA PRO A 191 18.69 -0.65 4.77
C PRO A 191 17.97 0.70 4.69
N SER A 192 16.96 0.86 3.82
CA SER A 192 16.25 2.13 3.60
C SER A 192 15.40 2.59 4.79
N PHE A 193 15.08 1.69 5.71
CA PHE A 193 14.19 1.96 6.85
C PHE A 193 14.92 2.74 7.94
N VAL A 194 14.34 3.88 8.34
CA VAL A 194 14.80 4.70 9.46
C VAL A 194 13.66 4.90 10.42
N THR A 195 13.89 4.61 11.70
CA THR A 195 12.97 4.98 12.78
C THR A 195 13.32 6.38 13.27
N VAL A 196 12.29 7.22 13.36
CA VAL A 196 12.38 8.62 13.75
C VAL A 196 11.67 8.74 15.09
N HIS A 197 12.41 8.99 16.17
CA HIS A 197 11.89 9.13 17.53
C HIS A 197 11.46 10.57 17.80
N GLY A 198 10.38 10.77 18.58
CA GLY A 198 9.87 12.12 18.89
C GLY A 198 9.28 12.85 17.68
N ALA A 199 8.90 12.10 16.63
CA ALA A 199 8.59 12.67 15.33
C ALA A 199 7.23 13.35 15.29
N LYS A 200 7.23 14.68 15.16
CA LYS A 200 6.02 15.46 14.87
C LYS A 200 5.87 15.63 13.37
N LEU A 201 4.75 15.14 12.83
CA LEU A 201 4.45 15.31 11.41
C LEU A 201 4.34 16.78 11.08
N LYS A 202 4.95 17.17 9.96
CA LYS A 202 4.81 18.51 9.44
C LYS A 202 3.36 18.72 9.04
N LYS A 203 2.68 19.63 9.70
CA LYS A 203 1.41 20.14 9.19
C LYS A 203 1.73 20.90 7.92
N GLN A 204 1.32 20.40 6.77
CA GLN A 204 1.28 21.28 5.61
C GLN A 204 0.28 22.39 5.95
N THR A 205 0.74 23.63 5.95
CA THR A 205 -0.15 24.79 5.82
C THR A 205 -0.74 24.69 4.42
N GLY A 206 -1.78 23.88 4.28
CA GLY A 206 -2.41 23.67 2.99
C GLY A 206 -2.96 24.97 2.45
N ALA A 207 -3.08 25.04 1.12
CA ALA A 207 -3.60 26.21 0.42
C ALA A 207 -5.00 26.65 0.92
N ALA A 208 -5.71 25.76 1.61
CA ALA A 208 -7.01 25.99 2.22
C ALA A 208 -7.08 27.22 3.16
N GLY A 209 -5.96 27.68 3.73
CA GLY A 209 -5.95 28.84 4.64
C GLY A 209 -5.97 30.22 3.97
N ARG A 210 -5.94 30.31 2.63
CA ARG A 210 -5.78 31.60 1.90
C ARG A 210 -7.01 32.05 1.11
N THR A 211 -8.00 31.20 0.90
CA THR A 211 -9.16 31.48 0.03
C THR A 211 -10.39 30.76 0.55
N ASP A 212 -11.56 31.40 0.53
CA ASP A 212 -12.82 30.71 0.83
C ASP A 212 -13.12 29.71 -0.30
N PRO A 213 -13.16 28.39 -0.03
CA PRO A 213 -13.46 27.40 -1.06
C PRO A 213 -14.79 27.60 -1.76
N LEU A 214 -15.76 28.29 -1.14
CA LEU A 214 -17.09 28.50 -1.72
C LEU A 214 -17.21 29.79 -2.54
N GLU A 215 -16.17 30.63 -2.61
CA GLU A 215 -16.22 31.88 -3.37
C GLU A 215 -16.53 31.61 -4.85
N GLY A 216 -17.71 32.05 -5.32
CA GLY A 216 -18.15 31.84 -6.70
C GLY A 216 -18.69 30.44 -7.01
N VAL A 217 -18.82 29.55 -6.02
CA VAL A 217 -19.41 28.21 -6.19
C VAL A 217 -20.93 28.30 -6.00
N PRO A 218 -21.76 27.99 -7.02
CA PRO A 218 -23.21 28.04 -6.89
C PRO A 218 -23.77 26.89 -6.04
N GLU A 219 -24.97 27.07 -5.47
CA GLU A 219 -25.70 25.93 -4.91
C GLU A 219 -26.27 25.05 -6.04
N PRO A 220 -26.07 23.72 -5.99
CA PRO A 220 -26.62 22.79 -6.96
C PRO A 220 -28.12 22.54 -6.72
N GLU A 221 -28.81 22.05 -7.74
CA GLU A 221 -30.14 21.47 -7.54
C GLU A 221 -30.01 20.14 -6.79
N LEU A 222 -30.73 20.00 -5.68
CA LEU A 222 -30.73 18.79 -4.86
C LEU A 222 -31.56 17.68 -5.52
N PHE A 223 -31.22 16.43 -5.21
CA PHE A 223 -32.00 15.29 -5.68
C PHE A 223 -33.41 15.30 -5.06
N GLN A 224 -34.42 15.28 -5.90
CA GLN A 224 -35.82 15.32 -5.46
C GLN A 224 -36.28 13.95 -4.94
N LEU A 225 -36.75 13.90 -3.69
CA LEU A 225 -37.25 12.66 -3.08
C LEU A 225 -38.66 12.31 -3.56
N GLY A 226 -38.75 11.37 -4.50
CA GLY A 226 -40.00 10.73 -4.89
C GLY A 226 -40.41 9.60 -3.93
N ARG A 227 -41.49 8.89 -4.27
CA ARG A 227 -42.02 7.75 -3.49
C ARG A 227 -41.02 6.60 -3.34
N ALA A 228 -40.10 6.44 -4.29
CA ALA A 228 -39.07 5.41 -4.25
C ALA A 228 -37.89 5.73 -3.31
N GLY A 229 -37.86 6.96 -2.75
CA GLY A 229 -36.74 7.49 -1.99
C GLY A 229 -35.48 7.70 -2.82
N TRP A 230 -34.36 7.85 -2.13
CA TRP A 230 -33.01 7.97 -2.66
C TRP A 230 -32.13 6.86 -2.10
N SER A 231 -31.19 6.38 -2.91
CA SER A 231 -30.42 5.18 -2.63
C SER A 231 -28.96 5.37 -3.00
N SER A 232 -28.07 4.98 -2.09
CA SER A 232 -26.64 5.08 -2.36
C SER A 232 -25.86 3.89 -1.84
N ILE A 233 -24.75 3.62 -2.52
CA ILE A 233 -23.70 2.75 -2.02
C ILE A 233 -22.46 3.61 -1.86
N LEU A 234 -21.93 3.66 -0.64
CA LEU A 234 -20.61 4.18 -0.37
C LEU A 234 -19.68 2.98 -0.27
N ASP A 235 -18.60 2.99 -1.02
CA ASP A 235 -17.66 1.88 -1.03
C ASP A 235 -16.23 2.35 -0.78
N GLY A 236 -15.41 1.45 -0.22
CA GLY A 236 -13.99 1.74 -0.02
C GLY A 236 -13.29 0.68 0.79
N VAL A 237 -12.08 0.99 1.22
CA VAL A 237 -11.25 0.10 2.02
C VAL A 237 -11.53 0.28 3.52
N GLY A 238 -11.61 -0.82 4.27
CA GLY A 238 -11.85 -0.77 5.72
C GLY A 238 -10.86 0.12 6.47
N GLY A 239 -11.39 1.01 7.32
CA GLY A 239 -10.60 1.95 8.13
C GLY A 239 -10.29 3.29 7.47
N THR A 240 -10.79 3.57 6.26
CA THR A 240 -10.62 4.86 5.56
C THR A 240 -11.71 5.90 5.87
N GLY A 241 -12.81 5.52 6.53
CA GLY A 241 -13.87 6.44 6.95
C GLY A 241 -15.18 6.37 6.14
N VAL A 242 -15.36 5.34 5.30
CA VAL A 242 -16.61 5.12 4.53
C VAL A 242 -17.85 5.10 5.44
N VAL A 243 -17.80 4.32 6.52
CA VAL A 243 -18.89 4.22 7.52
C VAL A 243 -19.18 5.58 8.18
N THR A 244 -18.16 6.41 8.39
CA THR A 244 -18.32 7.75 8.98
C THR A 244 -19.13 8.65 8.05
N VAL A 245 -18.86 8.62 6.75
CA VAL A 245 -19.62 9.38 5.75
C VAL A 245 -21.09 8.94 5.77
N GLY A 246 -21.35 7.62 5.85
CA GLY A 246 -22.70 7.10 5.97
C GLY A 246 -23.41 7.61 7.21
N ALA A 247 -22.76 7.57 8.38
CA ALA A 247 -23.33 8.10 9.62
C ALA A 247 -23.64 9.61 9.55
N ILE A 248 -22.79 10.39 8.88
CA ILE A 248 -23.02 11.84 8.64
C ILE A 248 -24.29 12.03 7.79
N LEU A 249 -24.45 11.26 6.71
CA LEU A 249 -25.65 11.33 5.87
C LEU A 249 -26.92 10.92 6.61
N GLY A 250 -26.85 9.85 7.41
CA GLY A 250 -27.97 9.42 8.25
C GLY A 250 -28.39 10.49 9.26
N MET A 251 -27.42 11.13 9.93
CA MET A 251 -27.70 12.21 10.86
C MET A 251 -28.24 13.47 10.16
N ALA A 252 -27.67 13.86 9.02
CA ALA A 252 -28.17 14.99 8.23
C ALA A 252 -29.62 14.76 7.76
N ALA A 253 -29.96 13.55 7.30
CA ALA A 253 -31.34 13.19 6.98
C ALA A 253 -32.26 13.27 8.20
N HIS A 254 -31.81 12.79 9.37
CA HIS A 254 -32.56 12.90 10.62
C HIS A 254 -32.82 14.36 11.03
N LEU A 255 -31.83 15.25 10.89
CA LEU A 255 -31.98 16.68 11.17
C LEU A 255 -33.01 17.36 10.27
N GLU A 256 -33.22 16.86 9.05
CA GLU A 256 -34.26 17.33 8.12
C GLU A 256 -35.62 16.64 8.29
N GLY A 257 -35.77 15.77 9.30
CA GLY A 257 -37.01 15.03 9.55
C GLY A 257 -37.29 13.91 8.55
N LYS A 258 -36.30 13.50 7.75
CA LYS A 258 -36.41 12.44 6.73
C LYS A 258 -36.19 11.05 7.35
N GLY A 259 -36.72 10.03 6.68
CA GLY A 259 -36.38 8.64 6.98
C GLY A 259 -34.98 8.30 6.49
N ALA A 260 -34.19 7.59 7.30
CA ALA A 260 -32.87 7.08 6.90
C ALA A 260 -32.66 5.63 7.37
N GLY A 261 -32.18 4.79 6.46
CA GLY A 261 -31.81 3.40 6.74
C GLY A 261 -30.39 3.14 6.24
N LEU A 262 -29.54 2.55 7.08
CA LEU A 262 -28.14 2.26 6.75
C LEU A 262 -27.78 0.82 7.12
N ILE A 263 -26.99 0.17 6.28
CA ILE A 263 -26.39 -1.13 6.58
C ILE A 263 -24.94 -1.16 6.07
N ASP A 264 -24.03 -1.43 6.99
CA ASP A 264 -22.61 -1.58 6.72
C ASP A 264 -22.25 -3.05 6.51
N MET A 265 -21.55 -3.34 5.42
CA MET A 265 -21.04 -4.66 5.08
C MET A 265 -19.52 -4.58 4.96
N ALA A 266 -18.82 -5.12 5.95
CA ALA A 266 -17.37 -5.27 5.90
C ALA A 266 -16.96 -6.62 5.31
N GLY A 267 -15.96 -6.63 4.43
CA GLY A 267 -15.35 -7.86 3.92
C GLY A 267 -14.54 -8.59 5.00
N LEU A 268 -14.34 -9.91 4.81
CA LEU A 268 -13.66 -10.80 5.76
C LEU A 268 -12.13 -10.57 5.90
N ALA A 269 -11.55 -9.63 5.16
CA ALA A 269 -10.09 -9.45 5.15
C ALA A 269 -9.61 -8.77 6.45
N GLN A 270 -8.53 -9.32 7.03
CA GLN A 270 -7.96 -8.84 8.31
C GLN A 270 -7.46 -7.38 8.26
N LYS A 271 -7.02 -6.91 7.08
CA LYS A 271 -6.67 -5.50 6.79
C LYS A 271 -7.00 -5.18 5.34
N GLY A 272 -7.53 -3.98 5.11
CA GLY A 272 -7.71 -3.47 3.76
C GLY A 272 -8.80 -4.18 2.94
N GLY A 273 -9.77 -4.82 3.59
CA GLY A 273 -10.91 -5.42 2.90
C GLY A 273 -11.88 -4.37 2.35
N ALA A 274 -12.64 -4.77 1.33
CA ALA A 274 -13.74 -3.97 0.81
C ALA A 274 -14.82 -3.76 1.88
N VAL A 275 -15.28 -2.53 2.02
CA VAL A 275 -16.42 -2.13 2.86
C VAL A 275 -17.45 -1.45 1.97
N PHE A 276 -18.72 -1.78 2.21
CA PHE A 276 -19.86 -1.19 1.52
C PHE A 276 -20.85 -0.68 2.56
N THR A 277 -21.26 0.57 2.45
CA THR A 277 -22.36 1.14 3.24
C THR A 277 -23.52 1.39 2.28
N HIS A 278 -24.60 0.65 2.45
CA HIS A 278 -25.84 0.90 1.71
C HIS A 278 -26.70 1.90 2.49
N ILE A 279 -27.19 2.92 1.82
CA ILE A 279 -27.99 3.99 2.41
C ILE A 279 -29.30 4.13 1.64
N ARG A 280 -30.40 4.29 2.37
CA ARG A 280 -31.70 4.73 1.87
C ARG A 280 -32.14 5.97 2.61
N ILE A 281 -32.61 6.97 1.88
CA ILE A 281 -33.25 8.16 2.43
C ILE A 281 -34.63 8.28 1.80
N ALA A 282 -35.65 8.53 2.60
CA ALA A 282 -37.02 8.72 2.15
C ALA A 282 -37.69 9.88 2.88
N ASN A 283 -38.89 10.29 2.46
CA ASN A 283 -39.59 11.40 3.10
C ASN A 283 -39.96 11.09 4.56
N SER A 284 -40.27 9.82 4.88
CA SER A 284 -40.49 9.35 6.25
C SER A 284 -39.79 8.01 6.52
N PRO A 285 -39.55 7.63 7.80
CA PRO A 285 -38.99 6.32 8.14
C PRO A 285 -39.85 5.14 7.66
N ASP A 286 -41.18 5.28 7.67
CA ASP A 286 -42.12 4.22 7.30
C ASP A 286 -42.06 3.87 5.80
N ASP A 287 -41.53 4.76 4.98
CA ASP A 287 -41.32 4.55 3.54
C ASP A 287 -40.10 3.65 3.25
N ILE A 288 -39.30 3.26 4.26
CA ILE A 288 -38.11 2.43 4.10
C ILE A 288 -38.43 0.96 4.40
N HIS A 289 -38.71 0.18 3.36
CA HIS A 289 -39.00 -1.25 3.49
C HIS A 289 -37.76 -2.16 3.37
N ALA A 290 -36.71 -1.70 2.69
CA ALA A 290 -35.48 -2.46 2.50
C ALA A 290 -34.26 -1.54 2.36
N ILE A 291 -33.27 -1.73 3.23
CA ILE A 291 -32.07 -0.88 3.23
C ILE A 291 -31.10 -1.24 2.11
N ARG A 292 -30.95 -2.54 1.81
CA ARG A 292 -30.02 -3.02 0.79
C ARG A 292 -30.37 -2.43 -0.58
N VAL A 293 -29.38 -1.83 -1.24
CA VAL A 293 -29.54 -1.32 -2.60
C VAL A 293 -29.54 -2.50 -3.57
N SER A 294 -30.61 -2.63 -4.34
CA SER A 294 -30.80 -3.68 -5.33
C SER A 294 -30.15 -3.30 -6.68
N ALA A 295 -30.05 -4.27 -7.58
CA ALA A 295 -29.49 -4.04 -8.91
C ALA A 295 -30.23 -2.93 -9.67
N GLY A 296 -29.49 -2.01 -10.31
CA GLY A 296 -30.03 -0.87 -11.05
C GLY A 296 -30.86 0.13 -10.23
N LYS A 297 -30.69 0.17 -8.90
CA LYS A 297 -31.47 1.04 -7.99
C LYS A 297 -30.63 2.07 -7.25
N ALA A 298 -29.34 2.23 -7.55
CA ALA A 298 -28.53 3.30 -6.96
C ALA A 298 -28.79 4.64 -7.66
N ASP A 299 -28.92 5.71 -6.89
CA ASP A 299 -28.96 7.09 -7.37
C ASP A 299 -27.55 7.72 -7.29
N LEU A 300 -26.78 7.35 -6.27
CA LEU A 300 -25.38 7.73 -6.09
C LEU A 300 -24.50 6.50 -5.77
N ILE A 301 -23.38 6.37 -6.46
CA ILE A 301 -22.24 5.58 -5.97
C ILE A 301 -21.13 6.54 -5.54
N LEU A 302 -20.77 6.49 -4.26
CA LEU A 302 -19.62 7.21 -3.72
C LEU A 302 -18.46 6.24 -3.54
N GLY A 303 -17.66 6.13 -4.58
CA GLY A 303 -16.51 5.22 -4.64
C GLY A 303 -15.27 5.81 -4.00
N CYS A 304 -15.04 5.56 -2.71
CA CYS A 304 -13.84 6.05 -2.01
C CYS A 304 -12.57 5.23 -2.35
N ASP A 305 -12.71 4.10 -3.06
CA ASP A 305 -11.60 3.28 -3.58
C ASP A 305 -11.94 2.69 -4.95
N LEU A 306 -11.11 2.98 -5.97
CA LEU A 306 -11.37 2.57 -7.36
C LEU A 306 -11.54 1.05 -7.56
N VAL A 307 -10.83 0.23 -6.78
CA VAL A 307 -10.87 -1.24 -6.92
C VAL A 307 -12.17 -1.79 -6.38
N VAL A 308 -12.58 -1.30 -5.22
CA VAL A 308 -13.86 -1.67 -4.61
C VAL A 308 -15.02 -1.20 -5.47
N SER A 309 -14.95 0.03 -5.99
CA SER A 309 -15.96 0.63 -6.86
C SER A 309 -16.13 -0.13 -8.18
N GLY A 310 -15.05 -0.65 -8.74
CA GLY A 310 -15.08 -1.45 -9.97
C GLY A 310 -15.55 -2.90 -9.78
N ASN A 311 -15.90 -3.31 -8.56
CA ASN A 311 -16.40 -4.65 -8.29
C ASN A 311 -17.80 -4.84 -8.91
N LYS A 312 -18.05 -6.03 -9.50
CA LYS A 312 -19.35 -6.40 -10.08
C LYS A 312 -20.53 -6.16 -9.12
N LYS A 313 -20.32 -6.32 -7.81
CA LYS A 313 -21.37 -6.04 -6.80
C LYS A 313 -21.82 -4.58 -6.82
N VAL A 314 -20.88 -3.63 -6.92
CA VAL A 314 -21.18 -2.19 -6.99
C VAL A 314 -21.74 -1.85 -8.37
N LEU A 315 -21.06 -2.27 -9.43
CA LEU A 315 -21.48 -1.99 -10.80
C LEU A 315 -22.90 -2.51 -11.11
N SER A 316 -23.32 -3.63 -10.50
CA SER A 316 -24.69 -4.15 -10.67
C SER A 316 -25.79 -3.24 -10.11
N ALA A 317 -25.48 -2.38 -9.14
CA ALA A 317 -26.43 -1.43 -8.57
C ALA A 317 -26.61 -0.16 -9.41
N VAL A 318 -25.69 0.09 -10.34
CA VAL A 318 -25.67 1.27 -11.22
C VAL A 318 -26.77 1.17 -12.27
N ARG A 319 -27.43 2.30 -12.51
CA ARG A 319 -28.37 2.51 -13.61
C ARG A 319 -27.76 3.50 -14.60
N GLU A 320 -27.58 3.02 -15.84
CA GLU A 320 -26.99 3.80 -16.92
C GLU A 320 -27.70 5.15 -17.12
N ASN A 321 -26.92 6.21 -17.29
CA ASN A 321 -27.34 7.60 -17.48
C ASN A 321 -28.21 8.20 -16.36
N HIS A 322 -28.37 7.50 -15.24
CA HIS A 322 -29.09 7.99 -14.06
C HIS A 322 -28.18 8.12 -12.85
N THR A 323 -27.52 7.03 -12.46
CA THR A 323 -26.71 6.98 -11.25
C THR A 323 -25.51 7.90 -11.40
N ILE A 324 -25.36 8.87 -10.51
CA ILE A 324 -24.13 9.66 -10.43
C ILE A 324 -23.08 8.79 -9.75
N PHE A 325 -21.93 8.61 -10.41
CA PHE A 325 -20.84 7.79 -9.92
C PHE A 325 -19.62 8.67 -9.70
N VAL A 326 -19.22 8.86 -8.45
CA VAL A 326 -18.01 9.63 -8.10
C VAL A 326 -16.98 8.68 -7.55
N ALA A 327 -15.84 8.52 -8.23
CA ALA A 327 -14.80 7.57 -7.88
C ALA A 327 -13.46 8.24 -7.57
N ASN A 328 -12.87 7.89 -6.43
CA ASN A 328 -11.53 8.29 -6.05
C ASN A 328 -10.51 7.49 -6.87
N THR A 329 -9.65 8.16 -7.62
CA THR A 329 -8.68 7.49 -8.51
C THR A 329 -7.37 7.10 -7.84
N ALA A 330 -7.20 7.47 -6.56
CA ALA A 330 -6.00 7.14 -5.82
C ALA A 330 -5.78 5.62 -5.72
N GLU A 331 -4.60 5.16 -6.12
CA GLU A 331 -4.23 3.75 -6.06
C GLU A 331 -3.82 3.36 -4.63
N ILE A 332 -4.77 2.81 -3.87
CA ILE A 332 -4.50 2.22 -2.55
C ILE A 332 -4.41 0.70 -2.75
N MET A 333 -3.29 0.08 -2.35
CA MET A 333 -3.18 -1.39 -2.42
C MET A 333 -4.00 -2.06 -1.30
N PRO A 334 -4.97 -2.94 -1.64
CA PRO A 334 -5.62 -3.79 -0.65
C PRO A 334 -4.64 -4.81 -0.04
N GLY A 335 -5.01 -5.42 1.10
CA GLY A 335 -4.13 -6.29 1.89
C GLY A 335 -3.52 -7.46 1.11
N ASP A 336 -4.30 -8.13 0.27
CA ASP A 336 -3.85 -9.29 -0.51
C ASP A 336 -2.75 -8.92 -1.54
N PHE A 337 -2.70 -7.65 -1.93
CA PHE A 337 -1.75 -7.14 -2.93
C PHE A 337 -0.42 -6.67 -2.33
N ALA A 338 -0.31 -6.55 -1.00
CA ALA A 338 0.92 -6.17 -0.31
C ALA A 338 2.10 -7.14 -0.55
N ARG A 339 1.81 -8.36 -1.05
CA ARG A 339 2.80 -9.41 -1.38
C ARG A 339 3.36 -9.31 -2.79
N SER A 340 2.81 -8.45 -3.64
CA SER A 340 3.27 -8.29 -5.03
C SER A 340 4.00 -6.97 -5.23
N ALA A 341 5.28 -7.06 -5.58
CA ALA A 341 6.15 -5.90 -5.74
C ALA A 341 5.72 -5.00 -6.91
N ASP A 342 5.25 -5.60 -8.01
CA ASP A 342 4.89 -4.94 -9.27
C ASP A 342 3.41 -4.74 -9.48
N PHE A 343 2.58 -5.10 -8.49
CA PHE A 343 1.15 -4.99 -8.65
C PHE A 343 0.76 -3.53 -8.92
N SER A 344 0.21 -3.30 -10.09
CA SER A 344 -0.44 -2.07 -10.50
C SER A 344 -1.93 -2.32 -10.62
N LEU A 345 -2.73 -1.32 -10.29
CA LEU A 345 -4.15 -1.41 -10.50
C LEU A 345 -4.45 -1.19 -11.98
N PRO A 346 -5.37 -1.97 -12.58
CA PRO A 346 -5.80 -1.71 -13.94
C PRO A 346 -6.77 -0.51 -13.95
N ALA A 347 -6.30 0.66 -13.49
CA ALA A 347 -7.11 1.84 -13.21
C ALA A 347 -7.93 2.26 -14.43
N GLU A 348 -7.31 2.32 -15.62
CA GLU A 348 -8.02 2.67 -16.86
C GLU A 348 -9.08 1.64 -17.25
N ARG A 349 -8.84 0.35 -17.00
CA ARG A 349 -9.86 -0.69 -17.22
C ARG A 349 -11.04 -0.52 -16.26
N LEU A 350 -10.77 -0.21 -15.00
CA LEU A 350 -11.81 0.04 -13.98
C LEU A 350 -12.61 1.31 -14.32
N LYS A 351 -11.94 2.40 -14.69
CA LYS A 351 -12.59 3.63 -15.16
C LYS A 351 -13.46 3.36 -16.39
N LYS A 352 -12.97 2.58 -17.36
CA LYS A 352 -13.75 2.17 -18.54
C LYS A 352 -14.98 1.36 -18.15
N ALA A 353 -14.86 0.42 -17.21
CA ALA A 353 -15.99 -0.35 -16.71
C ALA A 353 -17.04 0.52 -15.99
N ILE A 354 -16.59 1.49 -15.18
CA ILE A 354 -17.46 2.46 -14.50
C ILE A 354 -18.19 3.35 -15.53
N ARG A 355 -17.47 3.89 -16.52
CA ARG A 355 -18.07 4.67 -17.62
C ARG A 355 -19.10 3.87 -18.39
N ALA A 356 -18.79 2.61 -18.70
CA ALA A 356 -19.72 1.72 -19.40
C ALA A 356 -20.99 1.42 -18.56
N ALA A 357 -20.91 1.41 -17.23
CA ALA A 357 -22.04 1.14 -16.36
C ALA A 357 -22.91 2.39 -16.09
N ALA A 358 -22.27 3.55 -15.83
CA ALA A 358 -22.95 4.78 -15.42
C ALA A 358 -23.27 5.72 -16.60
N GLY A 359 -22.52 5.64 -17.70
CA GLY A 359 -22.51 6.62 -18.79
C GLY A 359 -21.45 7.72 -18.57
N ASP A 360 -20.86 8.21 -19.66
CA ASP A 360 -19.76 9.19 -19.60
C ASP A 360 -20.14 10.51 -18.90
N GLY A 361 -21.39 10.94 -19.03
CA GLY A 361 -21.90 12.16 -18.39
C GLY A 361 -22.20 12.02 -16.89
N LYS A 362 -22.15 10.81 -16.34
CA LYS A 362 -22.46 10.53 -14.92
C LYS A 362 -21.28 9.93 -14.15
N ALA A 363 -20.20 9.57 -14.84
CA ALA A 363 -18.99 9.02 -14.24
C ALA A 363 -17.93 10.10 -14.00
N HIS A 364 -17.74 10.48 -12.74
CA HIS A 364 -16.76 11.47 -12.29
C HIS A 364 -15.57 10.80 -11.59
N PHE A 365 -14.36 11.21 -11.95
CA PHE A 365 -13.12 10.67 -11.43
C PHE A 365 -12.25 11.78 -10.85
N VAL A 366 -11.86 11.65 -9.58
CA VAL A 366 -11.06 12.66 -8.89
C VAL A 366 -10.00 11.99 -8.01
N ASP A 367 -8.78 12.52 -7.98
CA ASP A 367 -7.75 12.08 -7.03
C ASP A 367 -7.96 12.80 -5.69
N ALA A 368 -9.01 12.40 -4.96
CA ALA A 368 -9.40 13.02 -3.71
C ALA A 368 -8.35 12.82 -2.60
N THR A 369 -7.59 11.72 -2.64
CA THR A 369 -6.50 11.46 -1.69
C THR A 369 -5.37 12.45 -1.87
N ARG A 370 -4.93 12.71 -3.11
CA ARG A 370 -3.91 13.72 -3.39
C ARG A 370 -4.40 15.12 -3.07
N ALA A 371 -5.65 15.45 -3.43
CA ALA A 371 -6.26 16.74 -3.10
C ALA A 371 -6.32 16.98 -1.59
N ALA A 372 -6.79 16.01 -0.80
CA ALA A 372 -6.80 16.13 0.66
C ALA A 372 -5.39 16.28 1.25
N THR A 373 -4.41 15.54 0.70
CA THR A 373 -3.02 15.64 1.17
C THR A 373 -2.44 17.03 0.93
N VAL A 374 -2.71 17.63 -0.24
CA VAL A 374 -2.28 18.99 -0.58
C VAL A 374 -3.00 20.05 0.27
N LEU A 375 -4.30 19.90 0.48
CA LEU A 375 -5.13 20.90 1.17
C LEU A 375 -5.01 20.84 2.70
N PHE A 376 -4.75 19.66 3.27
CA PHE A 376 -4.82 19.43 4.72
C PHE A 376 -3.56 18.75 5.29
N GLY A 377 -2.56 18.47 4.45
CA GLY A 377 -1.33 17.77 4.84
C GLY A 377 -1.50 16.29 5.14
N ASN A 378 -2.67 15.72 4.90
CA ASN A 378 -2.97 14.31 5.16
C ASN A 378 -4.14 13.81 4.29
N SER A 379 -4.28 12.49 4.16
CA SER A 379 -5.30 11.86 3.31
C SER A 379 -6.68 11.70 3.97
N ILE A 380 -6.84 12.02 5.27
CA ILE A 380 -8.06 11.68 6.03
C ILE A 380 -9.29 12.44 5.52
N GLY A 381 -9.10 13.66 5.00
CA GLY A 381 -10.17 14.48 4.42
C GLY A 381 -10.71 13.99 3.07
N ALA A 382 -10.11 12.97 2.45
CA ALA A 382 -10.46 12.55 1.08
C ALA A 382 -11.93 12.15 0.94
N ASN A 383 -12.48 11.38 1.88
CA ASN A 383 -13.87 10.92 1.79
C ASN A 383 -14.89 12.06 2.00
N MET A 384 -14.55 13.07 2.83
CA MET A 384 -15.39 14.28 2.97
C MET A 384 -15.31 15.17 1.72
N LEU A 385 -14.14 15.25 1.09
CA LEU A 385 -13.97 15.92 -0.20
C LEU A 385 -14.82 15.24 -1.28
N MET A 386 -14.82 13.90 -1.34
CA MET A 386 -15.68 13.12 -2.24
C MET A 386 -17.17 13.39 -1.99
N LEU A 387 -17.59 13.47 -0.73
CA LEU A 387 -18.97 13.83 -0.36
C LEU A 387 -19.35 15.22 -0.88
N GLY A 388 -18.48 16.21 -0.69
CA GLY A 388 -18.68 17.57 -1.21
C GLY A 388 -18.74 17.65 -2.73
N TYR A 389 -17.86 16.89 -3.40
CA TYR A 389 -17.88 16.76 -4.86
C TYR A 389 -19.24 16.22 -5.33
N SER A 390 -19.73 15.16 -4.69
CA SER A 390 -21.02 14.54 -5.01
C SER A 390 -22.20 15.47 -4.74
N TYR A 391 -22.13 16.27 -3.67
CA TYR A 391 -23.14 17.30 -3.38
C TYR A 391 -23.23 18.30 -4.53
N GLN A 392 -22.09 18.84 -4.97
CA GLN A 392 -22.06 19.82 -6.05
C GLN A 392 -22.50 19.25 -7.42
N CYS A 393 -22.41 17.94 -7.63
CA CYS A 393 -22.99 17.26 -8.78
C CYS A 393 -24.53 17.08 -8.70
N GLY A 394 -25.18 17.54 -7.62
CA GLY A 394 -26.63 17.36 -7.42
C GLY A 394 -27.03 15.93 -7.02
N ALA A 395 -26.10 15.13 -6.51
CA ALA A 395 -26.33 13.71 -6.26
C ALA A 395 -27.02 13.40 -4.92
N LEU A 396 -27.17 14.41 -4.04
CA LEU A 396 -27.67 14.23 -2.68
C LEU A 396 -29.05 14.87 -2.49
N PRO A 397 -29.93 14.25 -1.68
CA PRO A 397 -31.24 14.79 -1.34
C PRO A 397 -31.24 15.61 -0.04
N LEU A 398 -30.10 16.13 0.40
CA LEU A 398 -29.89 16.80 1.70
C LEU A 398 -29.20 18.15 1.49
N SER A 399 -29.46 19.14 2.34
CA SER A 399 -28.83 20.46 2.25
C SER A 399 -27.38 20.46 2.75
N ALA A 400 -26.57 21.38 2.24
CA ALA A 400 -25.20 21.58 2.75
C ALA A 400 -25.19 21.92 4.25
N GLU A 401 -26.16 22.69 4.72
CA GLU A 401 -26.26 23.15 6.11
C GLU A 401 -26.42 21.97 7.09
N THR A 402 -27.28 21.00 6.76
CA THR A 402 -27.51 19.83 7.63
C THR A 402 -26.35 18.85 7.57
N ILE A 403 -25.68 18.72 6.41
CA ILE A 403 -24.45 17.94 6.28
C ILE A 403 -23.33 18.54 7.14
N GLU A 404 -23.11 19.85 7.06
CA GLU A 404 -22.12 20.55 7.89
C GLU A 404 -22.47 20.43 9.38
N LYS A 405 -23.75 20.55 9.75
CA LYS A 405 -24.21 20.34 11.13
C LYS A 405 -23.99 18.92 11.63
N ALA A 406 -24.22 17.91 10.79
CA ALA A 406 -23.93 16.52 11.12
C ALA A 406 -22.42 16.27 11.31
N ILE A 407 -21.56 16.96 10.55
CA ILE A 407 -20.10 16.94 10.76
C ILE A 407 -19.75 17.55 12.13
N GLU A 408 -20.37 18.66 12.51
CA GLU A 408 -20.17 19.27 13.83
C GLU A 408 -20.57 18.33 14.97
N LEU A 409 -21.74 17.70 14.86
CA LEU A 409 -22.25 16.74 15.85
C LEU A 409 -21.38 15.48 15.96
N ASN A 410 -20.73 15.06 14.87
CA ASN A 410 -19.76 13.96 14.90
C ASN A 410 -18.52 14.29 15.76
N GLY A 411 -18.16 15.57 15.89
CA GLY A 411 -17.12 16.07 16.78
C GLY A 411 -15.68 15.72 16.40
N GLN A 412 -15.45 14.98 15.31
CA GLN A 412 -14.11 14.60 14.87
C GLN A 412 -13.56 15.57 13.83
N ALA A 413 -12.45 16.24 14.16
CA ALA A 413 -11.73 17.13 13.24
C ALA A 413 -12.65 18.09 12.46
N VAL A 414 -13.66 18.65 13.14
CA VAL A 414 -14.81 19.35 12.55
C VAL A 414 -14.38 20.38 11.50
N ALA A 415 -13.49 21.32 11.85
CA ALA A 415 -13.03 22.36 10.94
C ALA A 415 -12.40 21.79 9.65
N MET A 416 -11.61 20.72 9.75
CA MET A 416 -11.00 20.06 8.60
C MET A 416 -12.05 19.37 7.73
N ASN A 417 -13.00 18.65 8.34
CA ASN A 417 -14.03 17.91 7.59
C ASN A 417 -15.03 18.85 6.89
N VAL A 418 -15.44 19.94 7.53
CA VAL A 418 -16.24 21.01 6.89
C VAL A 418 -15.45 21.64 5.74
N SER A 419 -14.18 21.98 5.96
CA SER A 419 -13.33 22.52 4.89
C SER A 419 -13.16 21.53 3.73
N ALA A 420 -12.96 20.23 4.02
CA ALA A 420 -12.86 19.18 3.01
C ALA A 420 -14.15 19.05 2.18
N PHE A 421 -15.32 19.06 2.83
CA PHE A 421 -16.60 19.08 2.14
C PHE A 421 -16.71 20.29 1.19
N ARG A 422 -16.38 21.50 1.66
CA ARG A 422 -16.43 22.71 0.83
C ARG A 422 -15.42 22.70 -0.33
N TRP A 423 -14.19 22.23 -0.10
CA TRP A 423 -13.21 22.05 -1.17
C TRP A 423 -13.61 20.97 -2.17
N GLY A 424 -14.35 19.95 -1.73
CA GLY A 424 -14.99 18.98 -2.61
C GLY A 424 -15.97 19.63 -3.58
N ARG A 425 -16.82 20.52 -3.05
CA ARG A 425 -17.74 21.32 -3.87
C ARG A 425 -16.98 22.17 -4.89
N ARG A 426 -15.92 22.85 -4.45
CA ARG A 426 -15.06 23.63 -5.35
C ARG A 426 -14.43 22.78 -6.45
N ALA A 427 -13.96 21.58 -6.12
CA ALA A 427 -13.31 20.68 -7.07
C ALA A 427 -14.26 20.19 -8.18
N ALA A 428 -15.55 20.02 -7.87
CA ALA A 428 -16.57 19.69 -8.85
C ALA A 428 -16.95 20.88 -9.74
N HIS A 429 -16.99 22.09 -9.17
CA HIS A 429 -17.34 23.31 -9.90
C HIS A 429 -16.19 23.83 -10.80
N ASP A 430 -14.95 23.76 -10.31
CA ASP A 430 -13.74 24.26 -10.99
C ASP A 430 -12.59 23.23 -10.91
N PRO A 431 -12.63 22.19 -11.76
CA PRO A 431 -11.58 21.16 -11.78
C PRO A 431 -10.21 21.73 -12.15
N ALA A 432 -10.15 22.75 -13.00
CA ALA A 432 -8.91 23.36 -13.47
C ALA A 432 -8.14 24.08 -12.36
N LEU A 433 -8.84 24.75 -11.43
CA LEU A 433 -8.21 25.30 -10.22
C LEU A 433 -7.60 24.20 -9.37
N MET A 434 -8.33 23.09 -9.18
CA MET A 434 -7.84 21.97 -8.38
C MET A 434 -6.57 21.36 -9.00
N GLU A 435 -6.53 21.20 -10.33
CA GLU A 435 -5.32 20.76 -11.04
C GLU A 435 -4.13 21.71 -10.83
N LYS A 436 -4.36 23.03 -10.87
CA LYS A 436 -3.31 24.03 -10.59
C LYS A 436 -2.79 23.93 -9.16
N LEU A 437 -3.67 23.82 -8.17
CA LEU A 437 -3.29 23.66 -6.75
C LEU A 437 -2.47 22.39 -6.53
N LEU A 438 -2.88 21.29 -7.17
CA LEU A 438 -2.18 20.01 -7.13
C LEU A 438 -0.80 20.09 -7.79
N ALA A 439 -0.68 20.81 -8.91
CA ALA A 439 0.59 21.02 -9.59
C ALA A 439 1.57 21.87 -8.74
N GLN A 440 1.08 22.96 -8.14
CA GLN A 440 1.89 23.90 -7.34
C GLN A 440 2.39 23.33 -6.02
N SER A 441 1.61 22.44 -5.40
CA SER A 441 1.88 21.94 -4.05
C SER A 441 2.75 20.69 -4.01
N THR A 442 3.34 20.28 -5.14
CA THR A 442 4.27 19.15 -5.19
C THR A 442 5.60 19.59 -4.54
N PRO A 443 5.91 19.21 -3.29
CA PRO A 443 7.13 19.64 -2.60
C PRO A 443 8.39 18.94 -3.16
N SER A 444 8.20 18.14 -4.21
CA SER A 444 9.21 17.42 -4.98
C SER A 444 9.37 17.94 -6.41
N ALA A 445 8.81 19.10 -6.77
CA ALA A 445 9.02 19.69 -8.09
C ALA A 445 10.50 19.99 -8.40
N GLN A 446 11.37 20.01 -7.39
CA GLN A 446 12.84 20.07 -7.58
C GLN A 446 13.55 18.70 -7.52
N GLN A 447 12.82 17.57 -7.44
CA GLN A 447 13.42 16.23 -7.28
C GLN A 447 12.72 15.08 -8.02
N GLY A 448 11.62 15.31 -8.77
CA GLY A 448 10.80 14.17 -9.21
C GLY A 448 9.78 14.37 -10.34
N ALA A 449 10.00 15.26 -11.31
CA ALA A 449 9.36 15.02 -12.61
C ALA A 449 9.99 13.75 -13.18
N ILE A 450 9.22 12.76 -13.65
CA ILE A 450 9.79 11.66 -14.43
C ILE A 450 10.23 12.25 -15.78
N ALA A 451 11.40 11.87 -16.28
CA ALA A 451 11.92 12.35 -17.56
C ALA A 451 10.86 12.18 -18.65
N GLY A 452 10.56 13.28 -19.35
CA GLY A 452 9.54 13.30 -20.41
C GLY A 452 10.07 12.80 -21.75
N SER A 453 11.39 12.65 -21.88
CA SER A 453 12.08 12.19 -23.09
C SER A 453 13.26 11.28 -22.74
N LEU A 454 13.72 10.51 -23.74
CA LEU A 454 14.94 9.69 -23.63
C LEU A 454 16.18 10.54 -23.32
N ASP A 455 16.31 11.73 -23.91
CA ASP A 455 17.47 12.60 -23.70
C ASP A 455 17.54 13.10 -22.24
N GLU A 456 16.41 13.54 -21.68
CA GLU A 456 16.32 13.89 -20.26
C GLU A 456 16.63 12.70 -19.35
N MET A 457 16.20 11.50 -19.75
CA MET A 457 16.44 10.26 -19.01
C MET A 457 17.93 9.92 -18.93
N ILE A 458 18.65 10.07 -20.05
CA ILE A 458 20.08 9.84 -20.18
C ILE A 458 20.84 10.88 -19.37
N GLU A 459 20.51 12.17 -19.52
CA GLU A 459 21.19 13.28 -18.83
C GLU A 459 21.13 13.11 -17.30
N ARG A 460 19.94 12.83 -16.76
CA ARG A 460 19.77 12.66 -15.30
C ARG A 460 20.53 11.46 -14.75
N ARG A 461 20.54 10.34 -15.48
CA ARG A 461 21.29 9.13 -15.11
C ARG A 461 22.79 9.37 -15.20
N ALA A 462 23.25 10.09 -16.21
CA ALA A 462 24.64 10.52 -16.35
C ALA A 462 25.08 11.41 -15.17
N GLY A 463 24.27 12.41 -14.81
CA GLY A 463 24.52 13.26 -13.63
C GLY A 463 24.60 12.44 -12.32
N PHE A 464 23.69 11.48 -12.15
CA PHE A 464 23.71 10.56 -11.01
C PHE A 464 24.97 9.68 -11.01
N LEU A 465 25.34 9.06 -12.14
CA LEU A 465 26.53 8.22 -12.25
C LEU A 465 27.85 8.99 -12.05
N THR A 466 27.87 10.27 -12.43
CA THR A 466 28.98 11.18 -12.13
C THR A 466 29.13 11.38 -10.62
N SER A 467 28.02 11.56 -9.91
CA SER A 467 28.01 11.69 -8.45
C SER A 467 28.27 10.36 -7.72
N TYR A 468 27.86 9.26 -8.33
CA TYR A 468 28.07 7.90 -7.84
C TYR A 468 29.55 7.51 -7.86
N GLN A 469 30.24 7.75 -8.98
CA GLN A 469 31.65 7.40 -9.16
C GLN A 469 32.48 8.59 -9.69
N ASN A 470 32.34 8.92 -10.98
CA ASN A 470 33.04 10.03 -11.65
C ASN A 470 32.52 10.25 -13.09
N ALA A 471 33.00 11.29 -13.75
CA ALA A 471 32.61 11.64 -15.13
C ALA A 471 32.97 10.56 -16.17
N ALA A 472 34.07 9.82 -16.01
CA ALA A 472 34.43 8.73 -16.92
C ALA A 472 33.42 7.57 -16.85
N TYR A 473 32.93 7.26 -15.65
CA TYR A 473 31.91 6.23 -15.45
C TYR A 473 30.57 6.62 -16.09
N SER A 474 30.20 7.90 -15.98
CA SER A 474 29.04 8.45 -16.69
C SER A 474 29.18 8.41 -18.21
N ARG A 475 30.37 8.71 -18.76
CA ARG A 475 30.59 8.65 -20.22
C ARG A 475 30.39 7.25 -20.77
N ARG A 476 30.90 6.21 -20.09
CA ARG A 476 30.67 4.81 -20.47
C ARG A 476 29.18 4.47 -20.59
N PHE A 477 28.34 4.99 -19.68
CA PHE A 477 26.90 4.82 -19.74
C PHE A 477 26.32 5.49 -21.00
N VAL A 478 26.61 6.77 -21.20
CA VAL A 478 26.09 7.54 -22.35
C VAL A 478 26.52 6.90 -23.68
N GLU A 479 27.80 6.57 -23.84
CA GLU A 479 28.34 5.95 -25.05
C GLU A 479 27.67 4.60 -25.37
N ARG A 480 27.35 3.80 -24.35
CA ARG A 480 26.64 2.52 -24.56
C ARG A 480 25.21 2.76 -25.05
N ILE A 481 24.47 3.68 -24.43
CA ILE A 481 23.08 3.96 -24.81
C ILE A 481 23.01 4.61 -26.20
N GLU A 482 23.90 5.54 -26.52
CA GLU A 482 23.94 6.17 -27.84
C GLU A 482 24.26 5.19 -28.98
N ARG A 483 25.13 4.19 -28.73
CA ARG A 483 25.35 3.10 -29.69
C ARG A 483 24.07 2.31 -29.95
N LEU A 484 23.36 1.93 -28.88
CA LEU A 484 22.12 1.17 -29.00
C LEU A 484 21.02 1.98 -29.70
N ARG A 485 20.90 3.27 -29.36
CA ARG A 485 19.99 4.23 -30.01
C ARG A 485 20.23 4.33 -31.51
N ALA A 486 21.50 4.38 -31.93
CA ALA A 486 21.85 4.41 -33.35
C ALA A 486 21.47 3.12 -34.08
N VAL A 487 21.58 1.95 -33.43
CA VAL A 487 21.14 0.67 -34.01
C VAL A 487 19.61 0.58 -34.08
N GLU A 488 18.92 0.95 -32.99
CA GLU A 488 17.44 0.98 -32.93
C GLU A 488 16.86 1.89 -34.00
N ALA A 489 17.40 3.11 -34.17
CA ALA A 489 16.91 4.08 -35.16
C ALA A 489 17.03 3.57 -36.62
N ARG A 490 18.01 2.71 -36.93
CA ARG A 490 18.16 2.10 -38.27
C ARG A 490 17.10 1.04 -38.53
N VAL A 491 16.65 0.34 -37.49
CA VAL A 491 15.72 -0.79 -37.58
C VAL A 491 14.26 -0.33 -37.44
N ALA A 492 14.00 0.62 -36.55
CA ALA A 492 12.67 1.13 -36.23
C ALA A 492 12.74 2.65 -36.00
N SER A 493 12.65 3.41 -37.09
CA SER A 493 12.69 4.88 -37.04
C SER A 493 11.59 5.42 -36.11
N GLY A 494 11.97 6.27 -35.16
CA GLY A 494 11.06 6.89 -34.18
C GLY A 494 10.79 6.05 -32.92
N SER A 495 11.30 4.82 -32.83
CA SER A 495 11.23 4.03 -31.59
C SER A 495 12.34 4.41 -30.62
N THR A 496 12.01 4.46 -29.33
CA THR A 496 12.95 4.63 -28.20
C THR A 496 12.86 3.49 -27.19
N ALA A 497 12.04 2.47 -27.46
CA ALA A 497 11.67 1.46 -26.49
C ALA A 497 12.87 0.64 -25.99
N LEU A 498 13.77 0.25 -26.90
CA LEU A 498 14.97 -0.51 -26.57
C LEU A 498 15.98 0.36 -25.82
N SER A 499 16.21 1.58 -26.32
CA SER A 499 17.12 2.54 -25.70
C SER A 499 16.68 2.91 -24.28
N GLU A 500 15.38 3.13 -24.05
CA GLU A 500 14.83 3.42 -22.73
C GLU A 500 14.95 2.21 -21.78
N ALA A 501 14.63 1.01 -22.26
CA ALA A 501 14.77 -0.22 -21.47
C ALA A 501 16.23 -0.45 -21.06
N ALA A 502 17.16 -0.33 -22.00
CA ALA A 502 18.59 -0.45 -21.75
C ALA A 502 19.12 0.66 -20.82
N ALA A 503 18.69 1.92 -21.00
CA ALA A 503 19.10 3.03 -20.15
C ALA A 503 18.68 2.82 -18.69
N ARG A 504 17.45 2.32 -18.46
CA ARG A 504 16.96 1.99 -17.10
C ARG A 504 17.76 0.85 -16.47
N SER A 505 17.94 -0.26 -17.20
CA SER A 505 18.61 -1.46 -16.71
C SER A 505 20.12 -1.28 -16.52
N LEU A 506 20.80 -0.64 -17.47
CA LEU A 506 22.23 -0.38 -17.40
C LEU A 506 22.55 0.54 -16.22
N PHE A 507 21.78 1.62 -16.06
CA PHE A 507 21.92 2.50 -14.91
C PHE A 507 21.76 1.75 -13.59
N LYS A 508 20.74 0.89 -13.47
CA LYS A 508 20.49 0.09 -12.27
C LYS A 508 21.66 -0.86 -11.94
N LEU A 509 22.30 -1.46 -12.94
CA LEU A 509 23.44 -2.36 -12.76
C LEU A 509 24.76 -1.60 -12.55
N MET A 510 24.88 -0.37 -13.02
CA MET A 510 26.04 0.49 -12.80
C MET A 510 26.01 1.21 -11.45
N ALA A 511 24.83 1.68 -11.03
CA ALA A 511 24.58 2.35 -9.76
C ALA A 511 24.09 1.35 -8.69
N ILE A 512 24.90 0.31 -8.42
CA ILE A 512 24.57 -0.64 -7.36
C ILE A 512 24.51 0.07 -6.02
N LYS A 513 23.54 -0.30 -5.19
CA LYS A 513 23.39 0.27 -3.84
C LYS A 513 24.26 -0.48 -2.86
N ASP A 514 25.56 -0.36 -3.08
CA ASP A 514 26.58 -0.83 -2.18
C ASP A 514 26.69 0.04 -0.92
N GLU A 515 27.58 -0.35 -0.03
CA GLU A 515 27.76 0.28 1.27
C GLU A 515 28.15 1.76 1.11
N TYR A 516 28.97 2.08 0.11
CA TYR A 516 29.37 3.46 -0.24
C TYR A 516 28.20 4.28 -0.77
N GLU A 517 27.38 3.71 -1.66
CA GLU A 517 26.26 4.41 -2.26
C GLU A 517 25.11 4.62 -1.28
N VAL A 518 24.77 3.60 -0.48
CA VAL A 518 23.78 3.75 0.59
C VAL A 518 24.20 4.88 1.54
N ALA A 519 25.48 4.92 1.92
CA ALA A 519 26.03 5.99 2.75
C ALA A 519 25.93 7.37 2.07
N ARG A 520 26.27 7.47 0.78
CA ARG A 520 26.11 8.69 -0.01
C ARG A 520 24.66 9.17 -0.04
N LEU A 521 23.72 8.28 -0.32
CA LEU A 521 22.28 8.60 -0.40
C LEU A 521 21.65 8.99 0.94
N TYR A 522 22.27 8.63 2.07
CA TYR A 522 21.89 9.18 3.38
C TYR A 522 22.48 10.56 3.65
N THR A 523 23.62 10.90 3.05
CA THR A 523 24.44 12.06 3.42
C THR A 523 24.49 13.17 2.36
N ASP A 524 24.03 12.93 1.13
CA ASP A 524 24.02 13.90 0.02
C ASP A 524 22.95 15.02 0.15
N GLY A 525 22.22 15.03 1.26
CA GLY A 525 21.21 16.02 1.59
C GLY A 525 19.80 15.68 1.09
N SER A 526 19.64 14.71 0.17
CA SER A 526 18.31 14.27 -0.30
C SER A 526 17.46 13.75 0.84
N PHE A 527 18.01 12.84 1.67
CA PHE A 527 17.29 12.29 2.82
C PHE A 527 16.97 13.36 3.88
N ARG A 528 17.84 14.35 4.08
CA ARG A 528 17.57 15.48 4.98
C ARG A 528 16.38 16.30 4.48
N ARG A 529 16.31 16.57 3.17
CA ARG A 529 15.16 17.27 2.57
C ARG A 529 13.88 16.46 2.69
N GLN A 530 13.95 15.14 2.47
CA GLN A 530 12.80 14.24 2.67
C GLN A 530 12.30 14.29 4.13
N LEU A 531 13.19 14.21 5.11
CA LEU A 531 12.84 14.34 6.53
C LEU A 531 12.18 15.70 6.83
N ALA A 532 12.74 16.80 6.32
CA ALA A 532 12.22 18.15 6.53
C ALA A 532 10.89 18.43 5.79
N ALA A 533 10.57 17.62 4.77
CA ALA A 533 9.28 17.65 4.07
C ALA A 533 8.20 16.92 4.88
N GLU A 534 8.55 15.80 5.52
CA GLU A 534 7.62 14.93 6.24
C GLU A 534 7.41 15.33 7.72
N PHE A 535 8.47 15.79 8.40
CA PHE A 535 8.48 16.06 9.84
C PHE A 535 8.81 17.53 10.15
N GLU A 536 8.09 18.10 11.10
CA GLU A 536 8.37 19.43 11.65
C GLU A 536 9.56 19.39 12.61
N SER A 537 9.59 18.36 13.46
CA SER A 537 10.67 18.11 14.42
C SER A 537 10.75 16.62 14.76
N PHE A 538 11.93 16.21 15.25
CA PHE A 538 12.20 14.88 15.78
C PHE A 538 13.43 14.93 16.71
N ASP A 539 13.55 13.96 17.62
CA ASP A 539 14.62 13.93 18.61
C ASP A 539 15.86 13.22 18.08
N ARG A 540 15.68 12.01 17.52
CA ARG A 540 16.78 11.18 17.03
C ARG A 540 16.36 10.20 15.94
N LEU A 541 17.35 9.80 15.15
CA LEU A 541 17.22 8.77 14.13
C LEU A 541 17.81 7.44 14.62
N GLU A 542 17.20 6.35 14.19
CA GLU A 542 17.66 4.99 14.37
C GLU A 542 17.61 4.25 13.03
N PHE A 543 18.75 3.68 12.63
CA PHE A 543 18.96 2.99 11.37
C PHE A 543 18.89 1.47 11.58
N HIS A 544 18.34 0.77 10.59
CA HIS A 544 18.17 -0.69 10.62
C HIS A 544 19.03 -1.32 9.53
N LEU A 545 20.22 -1.81 9.90
CA LEU A 545 21.25 -2.25 8.95
C LEU A 545 21.73 -3.67 9.28
N ALA A 546 22.16 -4.42 8.27
CA ALA A 546 22.88 -5.69 8.44
C ALA A 546 24.26 -5.55 7.79
N PRO A 547 25.27 -4.99 8.49
CA PRO A 547 26.59 -4.78 7.90
C PRO A 547 27.23 -6.12 7.51
N PRO A 548 27.87 -6.27 6.34
CA PRO A 548 28.40 -7.56 5.89
C PRO A 548 29.42 -8.22 6.84
N ILE A 549 30.21 -7.41 7.56
CA ILE A 549 31.30 -7.88 8.43
C ILE A 549 30.86 -8.05 9.89
N MET A 550 29.92 -7.23 10.36
CA MET A 550 29.47 -7.18 11.77
C MET A 550 28.02 -7.67 11.94
N GLY A 551 27.41 -8.19 10.86
CA GLY A 551 26.01 -8.57 10.82
C GLY A 551 25.73 -9.82 11.64
N ARG A 552 24.60 -9.83 12.35
CA ARG A 552 24.12 -11.01 13.05
C ARG A 552 23.50 -12.00 12.05
N ILE A 553 23.62 -13.29 12.34
CA ILE A 553 22.94 -14.35 11.61
C ILE A 553 21.80 -14.87 12.51
N GLY A 554 20.61 -15.05 11.94
CA GLY A 554 19.46 -15.62 12.63
C GLY A 554 19.48 -17.14 12.64
N ASP A 555 18.55 -17.74 13.40
CA ASP A 555 18.41 -19.20 13.53
C ASP A 555 18.06 -19.89 12.21
N ASP A 556 17.53 -19.13 11.24
CA ASP A 556 17.23 -19.54 9.87
C ASP A 556 18.45 -19.46 8.94
N GLY A 557 19.63 -19.14 9.48
CA GLY A 557 20.88 -18.97 8.73
C GLY A 557 20.95 -17.67 7.91
N ARG A 558 19.98 -16.75 8.07
CA ARG A 558 19.91 -15.51 7.28
C ARG A 558 20.46 -14.31 8.06
N PRO A 559 21.06 -13.32 7.38
CA PRO A 559 21.48 -12.09 8.04
C PRO A 559 20.29 -11.35 8.67
N ARG A 560 20.43 -10.91 9.92
CA ARG A 560 19.45 -10.12 10.66
C ARG A 560 19.93 -8.68 10.82
N LYS A 561 18.99 -7.75 10.67
CA LYS A 561 19.27 -6.32 10.86
C LYS A 561 19.47 -6.02 12.35
N SER A 562 20.44 -5.15 12.61
CA SER A 562 20.72 -4.56 13.91
C SER A 562 20.34 -3.08 13.91
N ARG A 563 20.13 -2.53 15.11
CA ARG A 563 19.71 -1.15 15.33
C ARG A 563 20.94 -0.29 15.59
N PHE A 564 21.07 0.82 14.88
CA PHE A 564 22.16 1.77 15.03
C PHE A 564 21.60 3.17 15.29
N GLY A 565 22.15 3.88 16.28
CA GLY A 565 21.70 5.23 16.61
C GLY A 565 22.14 6.30 15.61
N GLY A 566 21.81 7.57 15.91
CA GLY A 566 22.11 8.72 15.07
C GLY A 566 23.60 8.91 14.72
N TRP A 567 24.52 8.38 15.54
CA TRP A 567 25.96 8.39 15.27
C TRP A 567 26.34 7.75 13.92
N MET A 568 25.50 6.82 13.43
CA MET A 568 25.70 6.15 12.13
C MET A 568 25.75 7.15 10.96
N MET A 569 25.13 8.32 11.08
CA MET A 569 25.26 9.38 10.07
C MET A 569 26.70 9.87 9.89
N ASN A 570 27.51 9.89 10.96
CA ASN A 570 28.93 10.21 10.85
C ASN A 570 29.68 9.09 10.13
N GLY A 571 29.36 7.83 10.46
CA GLY A 571 29.88 6.65 9.77
C GLY A 571 29.58 6.68 8.27
N PHE A 572 28.35 7.02 7.89
CA PHE A 572 27.97 7.18 6.49
C PHE A 572 28.75 8.31 5.80
N ARG A 573 29.07 9.44 6.47
CA ARG A 573 29.87 10.49 5.82
C ARG A 573 31.29 10.02 5.52
N VAL A 574 31.90 9.30 6.45
CA VAL A 574 33.24 8.70 6.24
C VAL A 574 33.17 7.66 5.14
N LEU A 575 32.17 6.78 5.17
CA LEU A 575 32.04 5.75 4.14
C LEU A 575 31.79 6.36 2.76
N ALA A 576 30.94 7.37 2.64
CA ALA A 576 30.66 8.06 1.38
C ALA A 576 31.90 8.76 0.78
N SER A 577 32.81 9.28 1.61
CA SER A 577 34.07 9.89 1.13
C SER A 577 35.07 8.84 0.61
N LEU A 578 34.95 7.60 1.09
CA LEU A 578 35.76 6.46 0.65
C LEU A 578 35.25 5.79 -0.64
N ARG A 579 34.27 6.36 -1.35
CA ARG A 579 33.74 5.82 -2.62
C ARG A 579 34.81 5.56 -3.68
N GLY A 580 35.94 6.27 -3.62
CA GLY A 580 37.08 6.06 -4.53
C GLY A 580 37.75 4.69 -4.38
N LEU A 581 37.56 4.01 -3.23
CA LEU A 581 38.06 2.66 -3.01
C LEU A 581 37.25 1.60 -3.77
N ARG A 582 36.01 1.91 -4.19
CA ARG A 582 35.11 0.97 -4.87
C ARG A 582 35.81 0.29 -6.06
N GLY A 583 35.82 -1.03 -6.06
CA GLY A 583 36.45 -1.84 -7.12
C GLY A 583 37.98 -1.86 -7.11
N SER A 584 38.64 -1.19 -6.15
CA SER A 584 40.08 -1.30 -5.92
C SER A 584 40.43 -2.51 -5.06
N PHE A 585 41.73 -2.82 -4.92
CA PHE A 585 42.20 -3.86 -4.00
C PHE A 585 41.84 -3.57 -2.52
N PHE A 586 41.65 -2.31 -2.16
CA PHE A 586 41.27 -1.90 -0.81
C PHE A 586 39.75 -1.91 -0.57
N ASP A 587 38.95 -2.36 -1.55
CA ASP A 587 37.51 -2.55 -1.41
C ASP A 587 37.19 -3.84 -0.64
N VAL A 588 37.21 -3.76 0.69
CA VAL A 588 36.92 -4.91 1.57
C VAL A 588 35.53 -5.48 1.32
N PHE A 589 34.54 -4.64 1.01
CA PHE A 589 33.17 -5.07 0.70
C PHE A 589 33.09 -5.75 -0.67
N GLY A 590 33.89 -5.28 -1.61
CA GLY A 590 34.00 -5.80 -2.97
C GLY A 590 34.37 -7.27 -3.05
N HIS A 591 35.00 -7.85 -2.03
CA HIS A 591 35.37 -9.27 -2.02
C HIS A 591 34.24 -10.24 -1.66
N THR A 592 33.11 -9.73 -1.17
CA THR A 592 31.94 -10.56 -0.83
C THR A 592 31.32 -11.25 -2.06
N SER A 593 30.64 -12.38 -1.85
CA SER A 593 29.95 -13.11 -2.92
C SER A 593 28.87 -12.27 -3.59
N GLU A 594 28.16 -11.43 -2.83
CA GLU A 594 27.13 -10.51 -3.35
C GLU A 594 27.73 -9.49 -4.33
N ARG A 595 28.82 -8.81 -3.96
CA ARG A 595 29.47 -7.81 -4.83
C ARG A 595 30.13 -8.44 -6.06
N ARG A 596 30.66 -9.66 -5.96
CA ARG A 596 31.17 -10.41 -7.13
C ARG A 596 30.03 -10.74 -8.11
N ALA A 597 28.90 -11.21 -7.61
CA ALA A 597 27.73 -11.53 -8.43
C ALA A 597 27.18 -10.28 -9.14
N GLU A 598 27.11 -9.14 -8.44
CA GLU A 598 26.69 -7.86 -9.04
C GLU A 598 27.59 -7.40 -10.19
N ARG A 599 28.91 -7.48 -10.02
CA ARG A 599 29.84 -7.15 -11.10
C ARG A 599 29.74 -8.12 -12.28
N GLN A 600 29.50 -9.40 -12.01
CA GLN A 600 29.27 -10.39 -13.06
C GLN A 600 27.97 -10.10 -13.82
N GLN A 601 26.91 -9.69 -13.14
CA GLN A 601 25.63 -9.31 -13.75
C GLN A 601 25.77 -8.09 -14.67
N LEU A 602 26.54 -7.08 -14.26
CA LEU A 602 26.83 -5.93 -15.14
C LEU A 602 27.57 -6.37 -16.41
N LYS A 603 28.62 -7.20 -16.28
CA LYS A 603 29.35 -7.74 -17.43
C LYS A 603 28.46 -8.57 -18.35
N GLN A 604 27.61 -9.41 -17.77
CA GLN A 604 26.68 -10.25 -18.52
C GLN A 604 25.69 -9.38 -19.31
N PHE A 605 25.15 -8.34 -18.68
CA PHE A 605 24.21 -7.44 -19.33
C PHE A 605 24.87 -6.62 -20.45
N GLU A 606 26.10 -6.18 -20.27
CA GLU A 606 26.84 -5.50 -21.35
C GLU A 606 27.07 -6.43 -22.54
N ALA A 607 27.36 -7.72 -22.30
CA ALA A 607 27.45 -8.71 -23.36
C ALA A 607 26.10 -8.95 -24.05
N ASP A 608 24.99 -8.94 -23.31
CA ASP A 608 23.65 -9.04 -23.88
C ASP A 608 23.33 -7.84 -24.77
N LEU A 609 23.68 -6.62 -24.34
CA LEU A 609 23.52 -5.42 -25.17
C LEU A 609 24.36 -5.50 -26.45
N GLU A 610 25.61 -5.97 -26.38
CA GLU A 610 26.44 -6.19 -27.57
C GLU A 610 25.86 -7.25 -28.51
N HIS A 611 25.23 -8.28 -27.96
CA HIS A 611 24.56 -9.30 -28.74
C HIS A 611 23.30 -8.75 -29.45
N ILE A 612 22.52 -7.93 -28.75
CA ILE A 612 21.38 -7.20 -29.32
C ILE A 612 21.87 -6.27 -30.44
N GLU A 613 22.90 -5.46 -30.20
CA GLU A 613 23.47 -4.54 -31.20
C GLU A 613 23.84 -5.24 -32.51
N LYS A 614 24.31 -6.50 -32.45
CA LYS A 614 24.72 -7.30 -33.62
C LYS A 614 23.56 -7.95 -34.38
N HIS A 615 22.49 -8.30 -33.70
CA HIS A 615 21.43 -9.17 -34.24
C HIS A 615 20.04 -8.51 -34.26
N LEU A 616 19.96 -7.21 -33.95
CA LEU A 616 18.70 -6.48 -33.94
C LEU A 616 18.11 -6.37 -35.36
N THR A 617 16.88 -6.83 -35.49
CA THR A 617 16.02 -6.67 -36.66
C THR A 617 14.63 -6.23 -36.20
N ALA A 618 13.77 -5.76 -37.11
CA ALA A 618 12.49 -5.16 -36.74
C ALA A 618 11.55 -6.17 -36.05
N ASP A 619 11.59 -7.43 -36.47
CA ASP A 619 10.87 -8.56 -35.90
C ASP A 619 11.40 -8.99 -34.52
N ARG A 620 12.65 -8.66 -34.20
CA ARG A 620 13.30 -8.98 -32.92
C ARG A 620 13.27 -7.85 -31.90
N LEU A 621 12.75 -6.68 -32.27
CA LEU A 621 12.75 -5.51 -31.39
C LEU A 621 12.02 -5.77 -30.07
N ALA A 622 10.86 -6.44 -30.10
CA ALA A 622 10.11 -6.76 -28.89
C ALA A 622 10.89 -7.66 -27.92
N ASP A 623 11.64 -8.62 -28.46
CA ASP A 623 12.48 -9.53 -27.68
C ASP A 623 13.74 -8.85 -27.14
N ALA A 624 14.35 -7.97 -27.93
CA ALA A 624 15.45 -7.12 -27.49
C ALA A 624 15.02 -6.23 -26.32
N VAL A 625 13.85 -5.59 -26.41
CA VAL A 625 13.28 -4.76 -25.32
C VAL A 625 13.03 -5.62 -24.08
N ALA A 626 12.46 -6.81 -24.25
CA ALA A 626 12.21 -7.73 -23.14
C ALA A 626 13.51 -8.17 -22.46
N LEU A 627 14.54 -8.53 -23.23
CA LEU A 627 15.86 -8.92 -22.72
C LEU A 627 16.54 -7.75 -22.01
N ALA A 628 16.53 -6.56 -22.62
CA ALA A 628 17.06 -5.33 -22.03
C ALA A 628 16.35 -4.93 -20.72
N SER A 629 15.10 -5.35 -20.53
CA SER A 629 14.30 -5.04 -19.34
C SER A 629 14.53 -6.01 -18.17
N VAL A 630 15.12 -7.19 -18.40
CA VAL A 630 15.27 -8.23 -17.35
C VAL A 630 15.96 -7.72 -16.07
N PRO A 631 17.04 -6.93 -16.12
CA PRO A 631 17.71 -6.45 -14.91
C PRO A 631 16.82 -5.64 -13.96
N MET A 632 15.75 -5.00 -14.46
CA MET A 632 14.80 -4.25 -13.63
C MET A 632 14.09 -5.15 -12.60
N SER A 633 13.96 -6.45 -12.88
CA SER A 633 13.36 -7.42 -11.96
C SER A 633 14.25 -7.75 -10.75
N ILE A 634 15.57 -7.55 -10.85
CA ILE A 634 16.55 -7.83 -9.79
C ILE A 634 16.47 -6.76 -8.72
N ARG A 635 15.82 -7.03 -7.59
CA ARG A 635 15.53 -6.03 -6.55
C ARG A 635 15.75 -6.56 -5.15
N GLY A 636 16.04 -5.65 -4.24
CA GLY A 636 16.22 -5.93 -2.82
C GLY A 636 17.69 -6.00 -2.44
N TYR A 637 17.96 -6.54 -1.26
CA TYR A 637 19.29 -6.64 -0.67
C TYR A 637 19.55 -8.07 -0.19
N GLY A 638 20.82 -8.49 -0.13
CA GLY A 638 21.22 -9.79 0.41
C GLY A 638 20.41 -10.95 -0.17
N HIS A 639 19.79 -11.75 0.71
CA HIS A 639 19.03 -12.93 0.31
C HIS A 639 17.80 -12.61 -0.56
N VAL A 640 17.15 -11.45 -0.37
CA VAL A 640 16.02 -11.01 -1.20
C VAL A 640 16.50 -10.73 -2.62
N ARG A 641 17.64 -10.03 -2.76
CA ARG A 641 18.26 -9.76 -4.06
C ARG A 641 18.69 -11.04 -4.74
N ALA A 642 19.37 -11.94 -4.03
CA ALA A 642 19.83 -13.22 -4.57
C ALA A 642 18.68 -14.08 -5.11
N ALA A 643 17.56 -14.14 -4.38
CA ALA A 643 16.36 -14.84 -4.85
C ALA A 643 15.76 -14.20 -6.11
N SER A 644 15.71 -12.86 -6.18
CA SER A 644 15.24 -12.15 -7.38
C SER A 644 16.17 -12.34 -8.58
N ALA A 645 17.48 -12.31 -8.35
CA ALA A 645 18.51 -12.52 -9.37
C ALA A 645 18.43 -13.91 -9.99
N LYS A 646 18.19 -14.94 -9.17
CA LYS A 646 18.02 -16.31 -9.66
C LYS A 646 16.81 -16.45 -10.58
N LYS A 647 15.69 -15.77 -10.26
CA LYS A 647 14.51 -15.74 -11.12
C LYS A 647 14.78 -14.97 -12.42
N ALA A 648 15.41 -13.81 -12.31
CA ALA A 648 15.78 -12.99 -13.46
C ALA A 648 16.71 -13.73 -14.43
N GLU A 649 17.65 -14.54 -13.94
CA GLU A 649 18.53 -15.34 -14.79
C GLU A 649 17.76 -16.40 -15.58
N ALA A 650 16.78 -17.07 -14.96
CA ALA A 650 15.93 -18.02 -15.68
C ALA A 650 15.10 -17.34 -16.78
N ASP A 651 14.56 -16.14 -16.50
CA ASP A 651 13.86 -15.34 -17.50
C ASP A 651 14.78 -14.84 -18.62
N ARG A 652 15.99 -14.41 -18.27
CA ARG A 652 17.03 -13.97 -19.22
C ARG A 652 17.32 -15.07 -20.22
N LEU A 653 17.64 -16.29 -19.77
CA LEU A 653 17.95 -17.42 -20.64
C LEU A 653 16.79 -17.75 -21.59
N ARG A 654 15.56 -17.78 -21.06
CA ARG A 654 14.35 -18.04 -21.86
C ARG A 654 14.13 -16.99 -22.94
N ILE A 655 14.33 -15.70 -22.64
CA ILE A 655 14.16 -14.61 -23.60
C ILE A 655 15.31 -14.59 -24.61
N LEU A 656 16.54 -14.84 -24.17
CA LEU A 656 17.72 -14.93 -25.04
C LEU A 656 17.56 -16.06 -26.08
N GLU A 657 17.12 -17.25 -25.65
CA GLU A 657 16.80 -18.35 -26.59
C GLU A 657 15.72 -17.96 -27.61
N ARG A 658 14.73 -17.16 -27.20
CA ARG A 658 13.69 -16.67 -28.11
C ARG A 658 14.24 -15.65 -29.10
N PHE A 659 15.08 -14.73 -28.63
CA PHE A 659 15.77 -13.73 -29.44
C PHE A 659 16.69 -14.37 -30.49
N ASP A 660 17.35 -15.47 -30.13
CA ASP A 660 18.28 -16.20 -31.01
C ASP A 660 17.57 -17.05 -32.06
N LYS A 661 16.35 -17.53 -31.77
CA LYS A 661 15.56 -18.29 -32.75
C LYS A 661 15.20 -17.39 -33.94
N ALA A 662 15.21 -17.98 -35.14
CA ALA A 662 14.69 -17.31 -36.33
C ALA A 662 13.18 -17.04 -36.13
N PRO A 663 12.66 -15.89 -36.58
CA PRO A 663 11.22 -15.62 -36.51
C PRO A 663 10.47 -16.75 -37.22
N SER A 664 9.68 -17.53 -36.48
CA SER A 664 8.76 -18.45 -37.12
C SER A 664 7.70 -17.63 -37.83
N ALA A 665 7.48 -17.89 -39.13
CA ALA A 665 6.39 -17.30 -39.88
C ALA A 665 5.08 -17.36 -39.07
N PRO A 666 4.26 -16.29 -39.07
CA PRO A 666 3.04 -16.25 -38.27
C PRO A 666 2.15 -17.43 -38.65
N ARG A 667 1.95 -18.36 -37.71
CA ARG A 667 0.85 -19.32 -37.80
C ARG A 667 -0.43 -18.51 -37.67
N MET A 668 -1.13 -18.34 -38.79
CA MET A 668 -2.56 -18.03 -38.76
C MET A 668 -3.26 -19.24 -38.16
N GLU A 669 -3.41 -19.26 -36.83
CA GLU A 669 -4.46 -20.07 -36.21
C GLU A 669 -5.78 -19.36 -36.52
N ALA A 670 -6.52 -19.93 -37.47
CA ALA A 670 -7.91 -19.58 -37.69
C ALA A 670 -8.67 -19.82 -36.38
N ALA A 671 -9.41 -18.81 -35.94
CA ALA A 671 -10.35 -18.96 -34.84
C ALA A 671 -11.54 -19.80 -35.31
N GLU A 672 -11.68 -21.00 -34.75
CA GLU A 672 -12.97 -21.69 -34.58
C GLU A 672 -13.42 -21.57 -33.13
#